data_AF-A0A6G2VE20-F1
#
_entry.id   AF-A0A6G2VE20-F1
#
_cell.length_a   1.000
_cell.length_b   1.000
_cell.length_c   1.000
_cell.angle_alpha   90.00
_cell.angle_beta   90.00
_cell.angle_gamma   90.00
#
_symmetry.space_group_name_H-M   'P 1'
#
loop_
_entity.id
_entity.type
_entity.pdbx_description
1 polymer ?
#
loop_
_entity_poly.entity_id
_entity_poly.type
_entity_poly.pdbx_seq_one_letter_code
_entity_poly.pdbx_strand_id
1 'polypeptide(L)'
;AAPPAPVLRAATDADRDLLDLTDEEGAALPGTVLLPDDAVMEVFQASAALESAFRAVLGNTYPGHPARGLLDDVRDAVAGRTPRPVARAGRALGESLAGAAATDPTTVAAEMLSAARNPAALLARGHQVFKGAYVVEGLTLPGLASDEVLSVEIRGVLRRPRATDGFAQYFETGLSATDGAAQQRGAAGTSQWAGGFRAVRNTSSAQTPAADQAAGNDFDDVLVTRAEPTGQEESTPPASRPGTLNPSGRYTRTARSERSRALGSTTTAYRTATESGTQHRVTADATLLVTFRRGRRNVVGNAFGQGEGRAVTVALDLADGVRFLATPAQIRRHAAWFAGVPGLAVPGPAVGSVPLPRRFTASREVGLGSVLAVDQFTDATRTVQRPDVLRRRLLALIEEEAPGITRPGHSSHLPGVATRVADLSSTAGLRTLAGRGPGHVQRFRFRYVGYGGAQLVEVTLRTEPDADDHALRALRGHPAAAGSGIEQFLGHVPSSVTDRTARSVRHAGFVQLQSRFPRPTGGPRTDRAGALLSADTTRGNAARVTRSAEDRFWQRTDNAADFEGVPYRVVAEVRSTPAAQWLLDLPGSLFQHGVLSLTEADATLADRIARLFGGRPARTTTVHTAAALRFTGSETGEPA
;
A
#
# COMPACT_ATOMS: atom_id res chain seq x y z
N ALA A 1 33.17 -20.40 3.42
CA ALA A 1 32.63 -20.24 4.79
C ALA A 1 31.15 -19.90 4.69
N ALA A 2 30.29 -20.44 5.55
CA ALA A 2 28.90 -20.00 5.61
C ALA A 2 28.86 -18.53 6.06
N PRO A 3 27.99 -17.68 5.49
CA PRO A 3 27.84 -16.32 5.97
C PRO A 3 27.43 -16.33 7.45
N PRO A 4 27.88 -15.36 8.25
CA PRO A 4 27.49 -15.31 9.66
C PRO A 4 25.97 -15.16 9.78
N ALA A 5 25.42 -15.66 10.88
CA ALA A 5 23.98 -15.68 11.10
C ALA A 5 23.41 -14.25 11.09
N PRO A 6 22.21 -14.06 10.53
CA PRO A 6 21.55 -12.75 10.54
C PRO A 6 21.27 -12.30 11.98
N VAL A 7 21.46 -11.02 12.25
CA VAL A 7 21.25 -10.44 13.59
C VAL A 7 19.96 -9.63 13.59
N LEU A 8 19.01 -10.04 14.43
CA LEU A 8 17.79 -9.27 14.71
C LEU A 8 18.03 -8.40 15.96
N ARG A 9 17.70 -7.11 15.87
CA ARG A 9 17.80 -6.17 16.99
C ARG A 9 16.72 -5.10 16.93
N ALA A 10 16.57 -4.33 18.00
CA ALA A 10 15.71 -3.15 18.00
C ALA A 10 16.27 -2.10 17.04
N ALA A 11 15.39 -1.44 16.28
CA ALA A 11 15.80 -0.35 15.39
C ALA A 11 16.09 0.92 16.20
N THR A 12 17.19 1.59 15.85
CA THR A 12 17.65 2.86 16.42
C THR A 12 17.35 4.02 15.48
N ASP A 13 17.48 5.27 15.97
CA ASP A 13 17.37 6.45 15.11
C ASP A 13 18.49 6.51 14.07
N ALA A 14 19.71 6.11 14.44
CA ALA A 14 20.82 5.99 13.50
C ALA A 14 20.52 5.03 12.33
N ASP A 15 19.76 3.94 12.56
CA ASP A 15 19.35 3.07 11.45
C ASP A 15 18.37 3.76 10.49
N ARG A 16 17.54 4.68 11.00
CA ARG A 16 16.60 5.45 10.18
C ARG A 16 17.35 6.50 9.37
N ASP A 17 18.34 7.14 9.97
CA ASP A 17 19.18 8.15 9.31
C ASP A 17 20.01 7.54 8.17
N LEU A 18 20.48 6.30 8.35
CA LEU A 18 21.18 5.55 7.29
C LEU A 18 20.34 5.32 6.02
N LEU A 19 19.00 5.38 6.11
CA LEU A 19 18.14 5.22 4.94
C LEU A 19 18.17 6.44 4.00
N ASP A 20 18.65 7.59 4.46
CA ASP A 20 18.78 8.78 3.61
C ASP A 20 20.02 8.71 2.70
N LEU A 21 21.00 7.82 2.97
CA LEU A 21 22.25 7.57 2.21
C LEU A 21 23.21 8.75 2.07
N THR A 22 22.76 9.96 2.41
CA THR A 22 23.52 11.19 2.45
C THR A 22 23.33 11.88 3.80
N ASP A 23 24.29 12.72 4.17
CA ASP A 23 24.17 13.62 5.32
C ASP A 23 23.29 14.86 5.00
N GLU A 24 23.32 15.86 5.87
CA GLU A 24 22.56 17.09 5.69
C GLU A 24 23.14 17.98 4.58
N GLU A 25 24.46 17.89 4.36
CA GLU A 25 25.21 18.61 3.34
C GLU A 25 25.17 17.94 1.96
N GLY A 26 24.68 16.69 1.88
CA GLY A 26 24.53 15.93 0.64
C GLY A 26 25.71 15.01 0.30
N ALA A 27 26.69 14.87 1.19
CA ALA A 27 27.78 13.92 1.02
C ALA A 27 27.32 12.48 1.33
N ALA A 28 27.90 11.50 0.63
CA ALA A 28 27.57 10.10 0.81
C ALA A 28 27.96 9.61 2.21
N LEU A 29 27.04 8.91 2.89
CA LEU A 29 27.31 8.40 4.25
C LEU A 29 28.46 7.36 4.23
N PRO A 30 29.45 7.48 5.14
CA PRO A 30 30.59 6.58 5.17
C PRO A 30 30.20 5.10 5.27
N GLY A 31 30.85 4.27 4.46
CA GLY A 31 30.64 2.82 4.47
C GLY A 31 29.28 2.37 3.93
N THR A 32 28.50 3.26 3.32
CA THR A 32 27.28 2.91 2.57
C THR A 32 27.56 2.85 1.07
N VAL A 33 26.73 2.13 0.32
CA VAL A 33 26.74 2.15 -1.14
C VAL A 33 25.33 2.33 -1.68
N LEU A 34 25.19 3.13 -2.73
CA LEU A 34 23.93 3.26 -3.47
C LEU A 34 23.77 2.08 -4.42
N LEU A 35 22.57 1.50 -4.47
CA LEU A 35 22.18 0.59 -5.54
C LEU A 35 21.78 1.40 -6.79
N PRO A 36 22.50 1.31 -7.93
CA PRO A 36 22.12 2.04 -9.15
C PRO A 36 20.76 1.56 -9.68
N ASP A 37 19.96 2.44 -10.28
CA ASP A 37 18.57 2.12 -10.72
C ASP A 37 18.49 1.04 -11.82
N ASP A 38 19.56 0.91 -12.58
CA ASP A 38 19.76 0.01 -13.70
C ASP A 38 20.77 -1.11 -13.37
N ALA A 39 21.14 -1.28 -12.10
CA ALA A 39 21.95 -2.41 -11.66
C ALA A 39 21.13 -3.70 -11.59
N VAL A 40 21.76 -4.82 -11.93
CA VAL A 40 21.15 -6.15 -11.80
C VAL A 40 21.49 -6.72 -10.43
N MET A 41 20.48 -7.00 -9.61
CA MET A 41 20.68 -7.68 -8.33
C MET A 41 20.72 -9.19 -8.55
N GLU A 42 21.86 -9.82 -8.26
CA GLU A 42 22.06 -11.27 -8.40
C GLU A 42 21.52 -12.02 -7.18
N VAL A 43 21.74 -11.48 -5.98
CA VAL A 43 21.45 -12.17 -4.72
C VAL A 43 20.86 -11.20 -3.71
N PHE A 44 19.80 -11.65 -3.02
CA PHE A 44 19.27 -10.98 -1.84
C PHE A 44 18.91 -12.01 -0.75
N GLN A 45 19.80 -12.19 0.22
CA GLN A 45 19.73 -13.22 1.27
C GLN A 45 18.91 -12.78 2.49
N ALA A 46 17.69 -12.30 2.29
CA ALA A 46 16.84 -11.82 3.40
C ALA A 46 15.69 -12.76 3.79
N SER A 47 15.34 -13.75 2.97
CA SER A 47 14.11 -14.53 3.14
C SER A 47 13.95 -15.21 4.51
N ALA A 48 14.93 -16.04 4.90
CA ALA A 48 14.91 -16.77 6.17
C ALA A 48 15.01 -15.84 7.40
N ALA A 49 15.75 -14.75 7.25
CA ALA A 49 15.98 -13.74 8.27
C ALA A 49 14.72 -12.90 8.50
N LEU A 50 14.03 -12.49 7.42
CA LEU A 50 12.70 -11.87 7.47
C LEU A 50 11.68 -12.84 8.08
N GLU A 51 11.64 -14.10 7.67
CA GLU A 51 10.74 -15.09 8.29
C GLU A 51 10.94 -15.17 9.81
N SER A 52 12.18 -15.16 10.27
CA SER A 52 12.53 -15.17 11.69
C SER A 52 12.09 -13.89 12.40
N ALA A 53 12.32 -12.72 11.79
CA ALA A 53 11.86 -11.43 12.31
C ALA A 53 10.33 -11.36 12.43
N PHE A 54 9.61 -11.84 11.42
CA PHE A 54 8.15 -11.93 11.43
C PHE A 54 7.65 -12.84 12.55
N ARG A 55 8.23 -14.04 12.69
CA ARG A 55 7.89 -14.95 13.79
C ARG A 55 8.15 -14.31 15.16
N ALA A 56 9.26 -13.59 15.32
CA ALA A 56 9.61 -12.91 16.56
C ALA A 56 8.65 -11.76 16.89
N VAL A 57 8.27 -10.93 15.90
CA VAL A 57 7.34 -9.82 16.13
C VAL A 57 5.92 -10.31 16.39
N LEU A 58 5.43 -11.27 15.60
CA LEU A 58 4.10 -11.87 15.80
C LEU A 58 4.02 -12.67 17.11
N GLY A 59 5.12 -13.30 17.53
CA GLY A 59 5.25 -13.99 18.81
C GLY A 59 5.54 -13.07 20.00
N ASN A 60 5.71 -11.76 19.79
CA ASN A 60 6.12 -10.78 20.81
C ASN A 60 7.43 -11.16 21.54
N THR A 61 8.38 -11.77 20.83
CA THR A 61 9.70 -12.20 21.33
C THR A 61 10.85 -11.41 20.66
N TYR A 62 10.54 -10.28 20.03
CA TYR A 62 11.54 -9.45 19.37
C TYR A 62 12.39 -8.64 20.36
N PRO A 63 13.66 -8.33 20.04
CA PRO A 63 14.52 -7.52 20.91
C PRO A 63 13.92 -6.13 21.16
N GLY A 64 13.89 -5.71 22.44
CA GLY A 64 13.28 -4.44 22.83
C GLY A 64 11.75 -4.47 22.94
N HIS A 65 11.13 -5.67 22.93
CA HIS A 65 9.72 -5.78 23.30
C HIS A 65 9.50 -5.18 24.70
N PRO A 66 8.36 -4.51 24.96
CA PRO A 66 8.03 -4.04 26.30
C PRO A 66 8.12 -5.22 27.28
N ALA A 67 8.67 -4.99 28.47
CA ALA A 67 8.68 -6.00 29.53
C ALA A 67 7.24 -6.46 29.74
N ARG A 68 7.04 -7.79 29.86
CA ARG A 68 5.74 -8.36 30.19
C ARG A 68 5.22 -7.63 31.42
N GLY A 69 4.03 -7.05 31.31
CA GLY A 69 3.46 -6.29 32.42
C GLY A 69 3.08 -7.24 33.56
N LEU A 70 2.87 -6.69 34.76
CA LEU A 70 2.32 -7.44 35.91
C LEU A 70 1.04 -8.22 35.55
N LEU A 71 0.27 -7.74 34.57
CA LEU A 71 -0.93 -8.41 34.04
C LEU A 71 -0.61 -9.65 33.17
N ASP A 72 0.51 -9.67 32.46
CA ASP A 72 0.96 -10.84 31.68
C ASP A 72 1.55 -11.90 32.61
N ASP A 73 2.27 -11.50 33.67
CA ASP A 73 2.75 -12.41 34.71
C ASP A 73 1.59 -12.97 35.56
N VAL A 74 0.55 -12.16 35.84
CA VAL A 74 -0.69 -12.64 36.45
C VAL A 74 -1.43 -13.58 35.51
N ARG A 75 -1.45 -13.30 34.19
CA ARG A 75 -2.05 -14.19 33.18
C ARG A 75 -1.31 -15.52 33.07
N ASP A 76 0.02 -15.52 33.12
CA ASP A 76 0.86 -16.72 33.10
C ASP A 76 0.83 -17.48 34.44
N ALA A 77 0.75 -16.78 35.58
CA ALA A 77 0.56 -17.40 36.91
C ALA A 77 -0.84 -18.01 37.08
N VAL A 78 -1.86 -17.39 36.50
CA VAL A 78 -3.23 -17.93 36.42
C VAL A 78 -3.29 -19.09 35.41
N ALA A 79 -2.56 -19.02 34.29
CA ALA A 79 -2.43 -20.12 33.32
C ALA A 79 -1.66 -21.34 33.89
N GLY A 80 -0.66 -21.10 34.75
CA GLY A 80 0.08 -22.13 35.47
C GLY A 80 -0.70 -22.76 36.64
N ARG A 81 -1.72 -22.08 37.16
CA ARG A 81 -2.62 -22.57 38.23
C ARG A 81 -4.00 -23.02 37.74
N THR A 82 -4.33 -22.85 36.46
CA THR A 82 -5.59 -23.33 35.89
C THR A 82 -5.46 -24.77 35.39
N PRO A 83 -6.44 -25.64 35.67
CA PRO A 83 -6.45 -27.01 35.14
C PRO A 83 -6.33 -26.98 33.60
N ARG A 84 -5.47 -27.86 33.03
CA ARG A 84 -5.21 -27.99 31.58
C ARG A 84 -6.44 -27.89 30.65
N PRO A 85 -7.63 -28.44 30.98
CA PRO A 85 -8.82 -28.26 30.13
C PRO A 85 -9.39 -26.83 30.14
N VAL A 86 -9.29 -26.10 31.26
CA VAL A 86 -9.76 -24.71 31.42
C VAL A 86 -8.80 -23.73 30.73
N ALA A 87 -7.50 -23.98 30.80
CA ALA A 87 -6.50 -23.20 30.05
C ALA A 87 -6.63 -23.40 28.52
N ARG A 88 -7.01 -24.61 28.07
CA ARG A 88 -7.37 -24.88 26.65
C ARG A 88 -8.63 -24.15 26.23
N ALA A 89 -9.68 -24.16 27.04
CA ALA A 89 -10.92 -23.43 26.74
C ALA A 89 -10.72 -21.90 26.77
N GLY A 90 -9.91 -21.38 27.69
CA GLY A 90 -9.56 -19.96 27.78
C GLY A 90 -8.65 -19.46 26.66
N ARG A 91 -7.70 -20.28 26.18
CA ARG A 91 -6.94 -19.99 24.95
C ARG A 91 -7.83 -20.06 23.72
N ALA A 92 -8.66 -21.09 23.58
CA ALA A 92 -9.61 -21.20 22.49
C ALA A 92 -10.62 -20.04 22.46
N LEU A 93 -11.07 -19.52 23.62
CA LEU A 93 -11.94 -18.34 23.71
C LEU A 93 -11.17 -17.03 23.46
N GLY A 94 -9.93 -16.88 23.91
CA GLY A 94 -9.11 -15.68 23.67
C GLY A 94 -8.58 -15.56 22.24
N GLU A 95 -8.14 -16.67 21.64
CA GLU A 95 -7.73 -16.78 20.23
C GLU A 95 -8.94 -16.66 19.30
N SER A 96 -10.10 -17.21 19.69
CA SER A 96 -11.30 -17.01 18.90
C SER A 96 -11.81 -15.57 18.98
N LEU A 97 -11.77 -14.88 20.12
CA LEU A 97 -12.16 -13.46 20.22
C LEU A 97 -11.21 -12.49 19.49
N ALA A 98 -9.92 -12.81 19.39
CA ALA A 98 -8.91 -11.94 18.77
C ALA A 98 -8.50 -12.33 17.33
N GLY A 99 -8.96 -13.48 16.83
CA GLY A 99 -8.61 -14.03 15.53
C GLY A 99 -7.44 -14.99 15.54
N ALA A 100 -7.42 -15.89 14.54
CA ALA A 100 -6.35 -16.86 14.40
C ALA A 100 -5.00 -16.15 14.27
N ALA A 101 -3.96 -16.69 14.92
CA ALA A 101 -2.65 -16.07 14.92
C ALA A 101 -2.11 -15.94 13.49
N ALA A 102 -1.45 -14.81 13.17
CA ALA A 102 -0.84 -14.60 11.85
C ALA A 102 0.26 -15.60 11.49
N THR A 103 0.71 -16.39 12.47
CA THR A 103 1.65 -17.49 12.32
C THR A 103 0.99 -18.81 11.94
N ASP A 104 -0.34 -18.89 11.90
CA ASP A 104 -1.06 -20.07 11.45
C ASP A 104 -0.93 -20.19 9.92
N PRO A 105 -0.24 -21.24 9.41
CA PRO A 105 0.02 -21.43 7.98
C PRO A 105 -1.26 -21.66 7.17
N THR A 106 -2.41 -21.90 7.82
CA THR A 106 -3.70 -22.08 7.15
C THR A 106 -4.40 -20.76 6.80
N THR A 107 -3.83 -19.62 7.17
CA THR A 107 -4.41 -18.29 6.92
C THR A 107 -3.90 -17.67 5.61
N VAL A 108 -4.78 -16.93 4.92
CA VAL A 108 -4.43 -16.16 3.70
C VAL A 108 -3.35 -15.11 4.01
N ALA A 109 -3.35 -14.54 5.21
CA ALA A 109 -2.32 -13.61 5.65
C ALA A 109 -0.94 -14.28 5.72
N ALA A 110 -0.84 -15.51 6.24
CA ALA A 110 0.42 -16.25 6.26
C ALA A 110 0.90 -16.61 4.85
N GLU A 111 -0.01 -16.96 3.94
CA GLU A 111 0.31 -17.22 2.53
C GLU A 111 0.84 -15.96 1.82
N MET A 112 0.14 -14.82 1.96
CA MET A 112 0.58 -13.54 1.38
C MET A 112 1.93 -13.09 1.92
N LEU A 113 2.17 -13.28 3.23
CA LEU A 113 3.47 -12.98 3.85
C LEU A 113 4.58 -13.92 3.37
N SER A 114 4.27 -15.20 3.20
CA SER A 114 5.20 -16.18 2.63
C SER A 114 5.57 -15.83 1.19
N ALA A 115 4.58 -15.46 0.38
CA ALA A 115 4.80 -15.01 -1.00
C ALA A 115 5.64 -13.72 -1.05
N ALA A 116 5.38 -12.76 -0.16
CA ALA A 116 6.10 -11.49 -0.10
C ALA A 116 7.58 -11.64 0.30
N ARG A 117 7.91 -12.63 1.12
CA ARG A 117 9.30 -12.89 1.59
C ARG A 117 10.04 -13.94 0.77
N ASN A 118 9.40 -14.53 -0.24
CA ASN A 118 10.05 -15.51 -1.13
C ASN A 118 11.28 -14.86 -1.79
N PRO A 119 12.42 -15.56 -1.91
CA PRO A 119 13.61 -15.05 -2.62
C PRO A 119 13.31 -14.39 -3.97
N ALA A 120 12.40 -14.95 -4.78
CA ALA A 120 12.03 -14.36 -6.06
C ALA A 120 11.32 -13.00 -5.93
N ALA A 121 10.42 -12.86 -4.94
CA ALA A 121 9.73 -11.60 -4.68
C ALA A 121 10.69 -10.54 -4.14
N LEU A 122 11.59 -10.93 -3.24
CA LEU A 122 12.62 -10.05 -2.70
C LEU A 122 13.57 -9.58 -3.79
N LEU A 123 14.02 -10.48 -4.69
CA LEU A 123 14.84 -10.11 -5.84
C LEU A 123 14.12 -9.10 -6.76
N ALA A 124 12.86 -9.39 -7.10
CA ALA A 124 12.05 -8.50 -7.94
C ALA A 124 11.78 -7.12 -7.31
N ARG A 125 11.75 -7.05 -5.96
CA ARG A 125 11.47 -5.81 -5.21
C ARG A 125 12.72 -5.20 -4.55
N GLY A 126 13.92 -5.69 -4.83
CA GLY A 126 15.14 -5.21 -4.15
C GLY A 126 15.40 -3.72 -4.35
N HIS A 127 15.28 -3.22 -5.58
CA HIS A 127 15.36 -1.77 -5.86
C HIS A 127 14.33 -0.97 -5.05
N GLN A 128 13.12 -1.50 -4.87
CA GLN A 128 12.09 -0.88 -4.06
C GLN A 128 12.45 -0.90 -2.56
N VAL A 129 13.09 -1.96 -2.05
CA VAL A 129 13.56 -2.04 -0.66
C VAL A 129 14.70 -1.05 -0.38
N PHE A 130 15.70 -0.97 -1.27
CA PHE A 130 16.94 -0.19 -1.03
C PHE A 130 16.88 1.28 -1.48
N LYS A 131 15.90 1.67 -2.32
CA LYS A 131 15.73 3.06 -2.78
C LYS A 131 14.39 3.70 -2.39
N GLY A 132 13.53 2.96 -1.70
CA GLY A 132 12.19 3.41 -1.35
C GLY A 132 11.63 2.66 -0.16
N ALA A 133 10.49 2.00 -0.36
CA ALA A 133 9.91 1.06 0.59
C ALA A 133 9.14 -0.04 -0.12
N TYR A 134 9.30 -1.29 0.32
CA TYR A 134 8.43 -2.39 -0.08
C TYR A 134 7.33 -2.56 0.95
N VAL A 135 6.08 -2.32 0.54
CA VAL A 135 4.92 -2.27 1.45
C VAL A 135 3.95 -3.41 1.13
N VAL A 136 3.70 -4.26 2.12
CA VAL A 136 2.76 -5.39 2.06
C VAL A 136 1.54 -5.04 2.91
N GLU A 137 0.41 -4.82 2.25
CA GLU A 137 -0.89 -4.50 2.89
C GLU A 137 -1.94 -5.60 2.66
N GLY A 138 -3.07 -5.46 3.37
CA GLY A 138 -4.23 -6.34 3.18
C GLY A 138 -4.15 -7.64 3.96
N LEU A 139 -3.24 -7.72 4.93
CA LEU A 139 -3.09 -8.87 5.82
C LEU A 139 -4.17 -8.79 6.89
N THR A 140 -5.33 -9.38 6.61
CA THR A 140 -6.44 -9.44 7.55
C THR A 140 -6.45 -10.79 8.28
N LEU A 141 -6.49 -10.75 9.61
CA LEU A 141 -6.62 -11.92 10.46
C LEU A 141 -8.02 -11.92 11.06
N PRO A 142 -8.92 -12.81 10.60
CA PRO A 142 -10.30 -12.80 11.02
C PRO A 142 -10.44 -13.25 12.48
N GLY A 143 -11.18 -12.47 13.28
CA GLY A 143 -11.50 -12.77 14.68
C GLY A 143 -12.98 -12.71 15.00
N LEU A 144 -13.42 -13.36 16.09
CA LEU A 144 -14.85 -13.42 16.44
C LEU A 144 -15.44 -12.07 16.88
N ALA A 145 -14.62 -11.14 17.41
CA ALA A 145 -15.07 -9.81 17.85
C ALA A 145 -14.42 -8.65 17.09
N SER A 146 -13.17 -8.81 16.64
CA SER A 146 -12.42 -7.82 15.88
C SER A 146 -11.57 -8.49 14.82
N ASP A 147 -11.54 -7.93 13.61
CA ASP A 147 -10.52 -8.29 12.62
C ASP A 147 -9.25 -7.50 12.90
N GLU A 148 -8.11 -8.17 12.82
CA GLU A 148 -6.81 -7.51 12.87
C GLU A 148 -6.31 -7.24 11.46
N VAL A 149 -5.89 -6.00 11.24
CA VAL A 149 -5.28 -5.57 9.98
C VAL A 149 -3.80 -5.32 10.24
N LEU A 150 -2.95 -5.95 9.43
CA LEU A 150 -1.51 -5.81 9.45
C LEU A 150 -1.03 -5.18 8.13
N SER A 151 -0.08 -4.27 8.25
CA SER A 151 0.73 -3.73 7.16
C SER A 151 2.20 -3.86 7.53
N VAL A 152 3.02 -4.29 6.58
CA VAL A 152 4.46 -4.42 6.79
C VAL A 152 5.21 -3.61 5.75
N GLU A 153 6.10 -2.75 6.22
CA GLU A 153 6.97 -1.92 5.40
C GLU A 153 8.42 -2.39 5.59
N ILE A 154 9.11 -2.69 4.49
CA ILE A 154 10.51 -3.11 4.47
C ILE A 154 11.31 -2.04 3.72
N ARG A 155 12.29 -1.47 4.39
CA ARG A 155 13.28 -0.53 3.82
C ARG A 155 14.68 -1.05 4.10
N GLY A 156 15.66 -0.72 3.28
CA GLY A 156 17.02 -1.21 3.45
C GLY A 156 18.09 -0.21 3.07
N VAL A 157 19.28 -0.42 3.64
CA VAL A 157 20.52 0.25 3.28
C VAL A 157 21.61 -0.79 3.05
N LEU A 158 22.49 -0.53 2.07
CA LEU A 158 23.64 -1.37 1.78
C LEU A 158 24.88 -0.79 2.47
N ARG A 159 25.63 -1.64 3.17
CA ARG A 159 26.79 -1.24 3.99
C ARG A 159 28.00 -2.12 3.72
N ARG A 160 29.18 -1.59 4.05
CA ARG A 160 30.49 -2.26 3.93
C ARG A 160 30.64 -2.95 2.56
N PRO A 161 30.46 -2.21 1.46
CA PRO A 161 30.57 -2.78 0.12
C PRO A 161 31.99 -3.29 -0.13
N ARG A 162 32.11 -4.33 -0.95
CA ARG A 162 33.36 -4.82 -1.52
C ARG A 162 33.11 -5.27 -2.95
N ALA A 163 34.00 -4.92 -3.85
CA ALA A 163 33.94 -5.37 -5.23
C ALA A 163 34.86 -6.58 -5.44
N THR A 164 34.45 -7.47 -6.33
CA THR A 164 35.33 -8.48 -6.93
C THR A 164 35.67 -8.09 -8.34
N ASP A 165 36.72 -8.70 -8.90
CA ASP A 165 37.22 -8.42 -10.24
C ASP A 165 36.12 -8.40 -11.31
N GLY A 166 36.33 -7.51 -12.29
CA GLY A 166 35.39 -7.30 -13.38
C GLY A 166 35.33 -8.50 -14.32
N PHE A 167 34.14 -8.79 -14.83
CA PHE A 167 33.93 -9.82 -15.84
C PHE A 167 33.01 -9.30 -16.95
N ALA A 168 33.16 -9.83 -18.16
CA ALA A 168 32.37 -9.40 -19.31
C ALA A 168 30.99 -10.07 -19.28
N GLN A 169 29.93 -9.26 -19.28
CA GLN A 169 28.55 -9.76 -19.35
C GLN A 169 27.65 -8.77 -20.09
N TYR A 170 26.69 -9.32 -20.84
CA TYR A 170 25.58 -8.58 -21.42
C TYR A 170 24.40 -8.53 -20.46
N PHE A 171 23.74 -7.38 -20.34
CA PHE A 171 22.50 -7.25 -19.60
C PHE A 171 21.59 -6.16 -20.17
N GLU A 172 20.34 -6.25 -19.75
CA GLU A 172 19.23 -5.46 -20.22
C GLU A 172 18.50 -4.86 -19.02
N THR A 173 18.23 -3.56 -19.07
CA THR A 173 17.29 -2.93 -18.13
C THR A 173 16.14 -2.29 -18.88
N GLY A 174 15.00 -2.97 -18.78
CA GLY A 174 13.76 -2.61 -19.45
C GLY A 174 12.92 -1.62 -18.68
N LEU A 175 12.33 -0.69 -19.41
CA LEU A 175 11.14 0.05 -19.00
C LEU A 175 10.02 -0.24 -19.98
N SER A 176 8.79 -0.32 -19.46
CA SER A 176 7.61 -0.40 -20.30
C SER A 176 6.65 0.73 -19.98
N ALA A 177 6.24 1.43 -21.03
CA ALA A 177 5.14 2.36 -21.00
C ALA A 177 3.97 1.74 -21.77
N THR A 178 2.77 1.86 -21.23
CA THR A 178 1.55 1.40 -21.87
C THR A 178 0.53 2.50 -21.75
N ASP A 179 -0.01 2.87 -22.89
CA ASP A 179 -1.17 3.75 -23.02
C ASP A 179 -2.31 2.93 -23.63
N GLY A 180 -3.52 3.15 -23.13
CA GLY A 180 -4.65 2.35 -23.57
C GLY A 180 -5.97 3.00 -23.25
N ALA A 181 -6.94 2.73 -24.10
CA ALA A 181 -8.33 3.09 -23.90
C ALA A 181 -9.15 1.79 -23.85
N ALA A 182 -9.99 1.66 -22.83
CA ALA A 182 -10.87 0.51 -22.69
C ALA A 182 -12.28 0.96 -22.32
N GLN A 183 -13.27 0.34 -22.95
CA GLN A 183 -14.67 0.45 -22.60
C GLN A 183 -15.15 -0.90 -22.09
N GLN A 184 -15.65 -0.92 -20.85
CA GLN A 184 -16.22 -2.12 -20.25
C GLN A 184 -17.74 -1.98 -20.14
N ARG A 185 -18.48 -3.01 -20.55
CA ARG A 185 -19.89 -3.17 -20.26
C ARG A 185 -20.08 -4.42 -19.41
N GLY A 186 -20.76 -4.28 -18.28
CA GLY A 186 -21.02 -5.37 -17.35
C GLY A 186 -22.50 -5.49 -17.03
N ALA A 187 -22.94 -6.73 -16.80
CA ALA A 187 -24.21 -7.06 -16.18
C ALA A 187 -23.92 -7.91 -14.94
N ALA A 188 -24.50 -7.52 -13.81
CA ALA A 188 -24.38 -8.26 -12.56
C ALA A 188 -25.79 -8.64 -12.07
N GLY A 189 -25.95 -9.90 -11.71
CA GLY A 189 -27.12 -10.41 -11.00
C GLY A 189 -26.71 -10.79 -9.58
N THR A 190 -27.51 -10.37 -8.60
CA THR A 190 -27.32 -10.76 -7.20
C THR A 190 -28.61 -11.36 -6.70
N SER A 191 -28.54 -12.56 -6.14
CA SER A 191 -29.64 -13.17 -5.41
C SER A 191 -29.21 -13.37 -3.97
N GLN A 192 -30.07 -12.94 -3.05
CA GLN A 192 -29.84 -13.05 -1.62
C GLN A 192 -30.98 -13.83 -1.00
N TRP A 193 -30.62 -14.85 -0.23
CA TRP A 193 -31.54 -15.59 0.62
C TRP A 193 -31.13 -15.41 2.07
N ALA A 194 -32.11 -15.22 2.95
CA ALA A 194 -31.88 -15.11 4.38
C ALA A 194 -32.94 -15.92 5.13
N GLY A 195 -32.50 -16.73 6.08
CA GLY A 195 -33.35 -17.47 7.00
C GLY A 195 -32.85 -17.26 8.42
N GLY A 196 -33.74 -17.04 9.37
CA GLY A 196 -33.36 -16.82 10.76
C GLY A 196 -34.39 -17.38 11.72
N PHE A 197 -33.97 -17.62 12.95
CA PHE A 197 -34.82 -18.06 14.04
C PHE A 197 -34.60 -17.15 15.24
N ARG A 198 -35.64 -16.97 16.04
CA ARG A 198 -35.58 -16.26 17.32
C ARG A 198 -36.44 -17.03 18.30
N ALA A 199 -35.81 -17.66 19.30
CA ALA A 199 -36.54 -18.28 20.38
C ALA A 199 -36.62 -17.31 21.54
N VAL A 200 -37.84 -17.07 22.03
CA VAL A 200 -38.07 -16.32 23.26
C VAL A 200 -38.56 -17.35 24.28
N ARG A 201 -37.75 -17.65 25.31
CA ARG A 201 -38.26 -18.38 26.48
C ARG A 201 -38.95 -17.36 27.39
N ASN A 202 -40.23 -17.14 27.16
CA ASN A 202 -41.10 -16.56 28.17
C ASN A 202 -41.36 -17.65 29.23
N THR A 203 -40.69 -17.56 30.37
CA THR A 203 -41.10 -18.28 31.58
C THR A 203 -42.16 -17.44 32.31
N SER A 204 -43.32 -17.30 31.67
CA SER A 204 -44.56 -16.88 32.30
C SER A 204 -45.70 -17.23 31.34
N SER A 205 -46.52 -18.20 31.73
CA SER A 205 -47.83 -18.42 31.13
C SER A 205 -48.64 -17.13 31.19
N ALA A 206 -49.39 -16.86 30.11
CA ALA A 206 -50.24 -15.69 29.87
C ALA A 206 -49.51 -14.40 29.44
N GLN A 207 -49.33 -14.24 28.13
CA GLN A 207 -49.86 -13.11 27.34
C GLN A 207 -49.34 -13.25 25.90
N THR A 208 -50.28 -13.42 24.97
CA THR A 208 -50.08 -13.40 23.52
C THR A 208 -49.37 -12.10 23.14
N PRO A 209 -48.22 -12.11 22.43
CA PRO A 209 -47.67 -10.87 21.92
C PRO A 209 -48.58 -10.34 20.81
N ALA A 210 -49.06 -9.11 20.96
CA ALA A 210 -49.78 -8.38 19.93
C ALA A 210 -48.93 -8.31 18.64
N ALA A 211 -49.59 -8.49 17.50
CA ALA A 211 -48.99 -8.62 16.18
C ALA A 211 -48.41 -7.31 15.58
N ASP A 212 -48.00 -6.35 16.41
CA ASP A 212 -47.66 -4.97 15.98
C ASP A 212 -46.17 -4.60 16.04
N GLN A 213 -45.26 -5.58 16.11
CA GLN A 213 -43.80 -5.30 16.00
C GLN A 213 -43.17 -5.78 14.68
N ALA A 214 -43.96 -5.83 13.62
CA ALA A 214 -43.50 -6.09 12.26
C ALA A 214 -43.92 -4.96 11.28
N ALA A 215 -43.70 -3.71 11.68
CA ALA A 215 -43.58 -2.55 10.78
C ALA A 215 -42.70 -1.54 11.54
N GLY A 216 -41.56 -1.08 11.01
CA GLY A 216 -41.53 -0.23 9.83
C GLY A 216 -41.56 1.21 10.35
N ASN A 217 -40.40 1.88 10.28
CA ASN A 217 -40.31 3.32 10.50
C ASN A 217 -41.32 4.03 9.59
N ASP A 218 -42.24 4.79 10.15
CA ASP A 218 -42.84 5.95 9.51
C ASP A 218 -43.11 6.98 10.61
N PHE A 219 -42.44 8.13 10.48
CA PHE A 219 -42.79 9.33 11.22
C PHE A 219 -43.96 9.94 10.49
N ASP A 220 -45.14 9.96 11.11
CA ASP A 220 -46.15 10.97 10.83
C ASP A 220 -46.88 11.35 12.12
N ASP A 221 -47.00 12.65 12.28
CA ASP A 221 -47.50 13.38 13.42
C ASP A 221 -49.03 13.30 13.45
N VAL A 222 -49.59 12.47 14.34
CA VAL A 222 -51.03 12.54 14.70
C VAL A 222 -51.20 12.33 16.19
N LEU A 223 -51.59 13.41 16.87
CA LEU A 223 -52.07 13.41 18.25
C LEU A 223 -53.34 12.54 18.35
N VAL A 224 -53.23 11.35 18.96
CA VAL A 224 -54.40 10.57 19.39
C VAL A 224 -54.44 10.52 20.91
N THR A 225 -55.35 11.30 21.47
CA THR A 225 -55.73 11.30 22.89
C THR A 225 -56.25 9.92 23.29
N ARG A 226 -55.51 9.20 24.13
CA ARG A 226 -55.96 7.96 24.77
C ARG A 226 -56.81 8.30 26.00
N ALA A 227 -58.06 7.85 25.98
CA ALA A 227 -58.99 7.92 27.10
C ALA A 227 -58.47 7.13 28.33
N GLU A 228 -58.62 7.72 29.51
CA GLU A 228 -58.44 7.05 30.80
C GLU A 228 -59.46 5.92 30.99
N PRO A 229 -59.05 4.76 31.50
CA PRO A 229 -59.92 3.91 32.28
C PRO A 229 -59.61 4.11 33.77
N THR A 230 -60.61 4.60 34.49
CA THR A 230 -60.69 4.56 35.95
C THR A 230 -60.78 3.10 36.42
N GLY A 231 -59.78 2.67 37.18
CA GLY A 231 -59.77 1.36 37.84
C GLY A 231 -58.62 1.29 38.83
N GLN A 232 -58.94 1.34 40.11
CA GLN A 232 -58.00 1.03 41.20
C GLN A 232 -57.52 -0.41 41.04
N GLU A 233 -56.24 -0.61 40.71
CA GLU A 233 -55.56 -1.88 40.92
C GLU A 233 -54.56 -1.74 42.07
N GLU A 234 -54.83 -2.57 43.07
CA GLU A 234 -54.09 -2.80 44.29
C GLU A 234 -52.63 -3.19 43.96
N SER A 235 -51.68 -2.48 44.56
CA SER A 235 -50.26 -2.62 44.28
C SER A 235 -49.69 -3.91 44.89
N THR A 236 -49.70 -4.99 44.12
CA THR A 236 -48.90 -6.19 44.39
C THR A 236 -47.41 -5.84 44.18
N PRO A 237 -46.47 -6.21 45.07
CA PRO A 237 -45.06 -5.89 44.90
C PRO A 237 -44.53 -6.46 43.57
N PRO A 238 -43.62 -5.76 42.86
CA PRO A 238 -43.15 -6.22 41.56
C PRO A 238 -42.42 -7.54 41.74
N ALA A 239 -43.06 -8.63 41.30
CA ALA A 239 -42.43 -9.94 41.26
C ALA A 239 -41.11 -9.81 40.48
N SER A 240 -40.02 -10.24 41.11
CA SER A 240 -38.70 -10.36 40.49
C SER A 240 -38.84 -11.16 39.20
N ARG A 241 -38.72 -10.49 38.04
CA ARG A 241 -38.81 -11.16 36.73
C ARG A 241 -37.66 -12.16 36.60
N PRO A 242 -37.93 -13.45 36.31
CA PRO A 242 -36.89 -14.45 36.14
C PRO A 242 -35.98 -14.08 34.96
N GLY A 243 -34.70 -14.47 35.04
CA GLY A 243 -33.76 -14.24 33.96
C GLY A 243 -34.17 -15.00 32.70
N THR A 244 -34.18 -14.34 31.54
CA THR A 244 -34.59 -14.94 30.26
C THR A 244 -33.39 -15.10 29.33
N LEU A 245 -33.22 -16.28 28.72
CA LEU A 245 -32.28 -16.51 27.62
C LEU A 245 -33.05 -16.49 26.29
N ASN A 246 -32.64 -15.60 25.39
CA ASN A 246 -33.24 -15.41 24.08
C ASN A 246 -32.20 -15.69 22.99
N PRO A 247 -32.06 -16.95 22.52
CA PRO A 247 -31.20 -17.25 21.40
C PRO A 247 -31.85 -16.81 20.09
N SER A 248 -31.10 -16.13 19.24
CA SER A 248 -31.51 -15.79 17.87
C SER A 248 -30.38 -16.07 16.90
N GLY A 249 -30.69 -16.63 15.74
CA GLY A 249 -29.72 -16.85 14.69
C GLY A 249 -30.23 -16.33 13.36
N ARG A 250 -29.32 -15.85 12.52
CA ARG A 250 -29.62 -15.50 11.13
C ARG A 250 -28.54 -16.09 10.25
N TYR A 251 -28.97 -16.75 9.20
CA TYR A 251 -28.13 -17.23 8.14
C TYR A 251 -28.52 -16.53 6.84
N THR A 252 -27.52 -16.09 6.09
CA THR A 252 -27.68 -15.42 4.81
C THR A 252 -26.79 -16.11 3.79
N ARG A 253 -27.37 -16.40 2.62
CA ARG A 253 -26.67 -16.89 1.45
C ARG A 253 -26.82 -15.85 0.35
N THR A 254 -25.72 -15.27 -0.07
CA THR A 254 -25.69 -14.32 -1.19
C THR A 254 -24.96 -14.97 -2.35
N ALA A 255 -25.64 -15.15 -3.47
CA ALA A 255 -25.03 -15.58 -4.72
C ALA A 255 -24.97 -14.40 -5.69
N ARG A 256 -23.78 -14.11 -6.20
CA ARG A 256 -23.55 -13.05 -7.18
C ARG A 256 -22.98 -13.66 -8.45
N SER A 257 -23.55 -13.31 -9.58
CA SER A 257 -23.04 -13.66 -10.91
C SER A 257 -22.79 -12.36 -11.67
N GLU A 258 -21.58 -12.21 -12.17
CA GLU A 258 -21.18 -11.07 -12.98
C GLU A 258 -20.69 -11.56 -14.34
N ARG A 259 -21.17 -10.92 -15.40
CA ARG A 259 -20.63 -11.07 -16.75
C ARG A 259 -20.25 -9.69 -17.24
N SER A 260 -19.01 -9.52 -17.67
CA SER A 260 -18.59 -8.28 -18.32
C SER A 260 -17.80 -8.57 -19.58
N ARG A 261 -17.97 -7.68 -20.55
CA ARG A 261 -17.24 -7.64 -21.80
C ARG A 261 -16.56 -6.29 -21.89
N ALA A 262 -15.24 -6.31 -22.07
CA ALA A 262 -14.44 -5.11 -22.29
C ALA A 262 -13.88 -5.12 -23.71
N LEU A 263 -14.00 -4.00 -24.40
CA LEU A 263 -13.31 -3.70 -25.64
C LEU A 263 -12.18 -2.72 -25.29
N GLY A 264 -10.98 -2.93 -25.83
CA GLY A 264 -9.89 -2.00 -25.60
C GLY A 264 -8.91 -1.94 -26.74
N SER A 265 -8.25 -0.81 -26.89
CA SER A 265 -7.07 -0.64 -27.72
C SER A 265 -5.91 -0.19 -26.83
N THR A 266 -4.72 -0.71 -27.06
CA THR A 266 -3.54 -0.39 -26.27
C THR A 266 -2.32 -0.24 -27.15
N THR A 267 -1.53 0.80 -26.91
CA THR A 267 -0.19 0.97 -27.47
C THR A 267 0.82 0.81 -26.34
N THR A 268 1.78 -0.07 -26.56
CA THR A 268 2.84 -0.38 -25.61
C THR A 268 4.17 -0.03 -26.23
N ALA A 269 5.02 0.66 -25.47
CA ALA A 269 6.38 0.96 -25.84
C ALA A 269 7.29 0.43 -24.74
N TYR A 270 8.07 -0.60 -25.09
CA TYR A 270 9.13 -1.14 -24.27
C TYR A 270 10.45 -0.56 -24.75
N ARG A 271 11.22 -0.05 -23.81
CA ARG A 271 12.49 0.62 -24.04
C ARG A 271 13.48 -0.01 -23.09
N THR A 272 14.37 -0.82 -23.65
CA THR A 272 15.33 -1.60 -22.90
C THR A 272 16.70 -1.05 -23.20
N ALA A 273 17.32 -0.41 -22.21
CA ALA A 273 18.72 -0.05 -22.34
C ALA A 273 19.54 -1.33 -22.26
N THR A 274 20.42 -1.54 -23.24
CA THR A 274 21.33 -2.67 -23.27
C THR A 274 22.71 -2.18 -22.88
N GLU A 275 23.41 -2.97 -22.08
CA GLU A 275 24.81 -2.73 -21.73
C GLU A 275 25.59 -4.02 -21.94
N SER A 276 26.78 -3.86 -22.52
CA SER A 276 27.72 -4.93 -22.79
C SER A 276 29.11 -4.48 -22.36
N GLY A 277 29.90 -5.42 -21.85
CA GLY A 277 31.29 -5.16 -21.44
C GLY A 277 31.55 -5.54 -19.98
N THR A 278 32.59 -4.94 -19.42
CA THR A 278 33.05 -5.22 -18.06
C THR A 278 32.01 -4.79 -17.03
N GLN A 279 31.65 -5.71 -16.14
CA GLN A 279 30.79 -5.46 -14.99
C GLN A 279 31.55 -5.78 -13.71
N HIS A 280 31.29 -4.97 -12.68
CA HIS A 280 31.83 -5.17 -11.35
C HIS A 280 30.76 -5.77 -10.46
N ARG A 281 31.09 -6.90 -9.83
CA ARG A 281 30.22 -7.51 -8.83
C ARG A 281 30.52 -6.88 -7.49
N VAL A 282 29.53 -6.20 -6.94
CA VAL A 282 29.59 -5.56 -5.62
C VAL A 282 28.78 -6.41 -4.66
N THR A 283 29.45 -6.87 -3.60
CA THR A 283 28.80 -7.54 -2.47
C THR A 283 28.76 -6.56 -1.31
N ALA A 284 27.62 -6.45 -0.64
CA ALA A 284 27.44 -5.58 0.50
C ALA A 284 26.62 -6.27 1.57
N ASP A 285 26.83 -5.84 2.81
CA ASP A 285 25.90 -6.14 3.88
C ASP A 285 24.61 -5.36 3.67
N ALA A 286 23.51 -5.88 4.19
CA ALA A 286 22.24 -5.18 4.18
C ALA A 286 21.72 -5.00 5.59
N THR A 287 21.30 -3.79 5.92
CA THR A 287 20.49 -3.53 7.12
C THR A 287 19.08 -3.23 6.68
N LEU A 288 18.14 -4.07 7.07
CA LEU A 288 16.73 -3.92 6.76
C LEU A 288 15.98 -3.39 7.98
N LEU A 289 15.22 -2.31 7.78
CA LEU A 289 14.22 -1.85 8.73
C LEU A 289 12.86 -2.40 8.35
N VAL A 290 12.32 -3.26 9.21
CA VAL A 290 11.00 -3.88 9.03
C VAL A 290 10.05 -3.26 10.03
N THR A 291 9.09 -2.49 9.52
CA THR A 291 8.07 -1.81 10.32
C THR A 291 6.74 -2.53 10.19
N PHE A 292 6.26 -3.07 11.31
CA PHE A 292 4.97 -3.71 11.45
C PHE A 292 3.97 -2.70 12.00
N ARG A 293 2.89 -2.46 11.27
CA ARG A 293 1.75 -1.64 11.70
C ARG A 293 0.55 -2.54 11.85
N ARG A 294 0.02 -2.65 13.08
CA ARG A 294 -1.12 -3.49 13.43
C ARG A 294 -2.27 -2.61 13.88
N GLY A 295 -3.50 -2.98 13.54
CA GLY A 295 -4.69 -2.31 14.07
C GLY A 295 -5.88 -3.25 14.15
N ARG A 296 -6.90 -2.87 14.94
CA ARG A 296 -8.11 -3.69 15.15
C ARG A 296 -9.34 -2.96 14.63
N ARG A 297 -10.21 -3.67 13.91
CA ARG A 297 -11.50 -3.17 13.43
C ARG A 297 -12.63 -4.04 13.97
N ASN A 298 -13.78 -3.44 14.27
CA ASN A 298 -14.93 -4.17 14.78
C ASN A 298 -15.60 -5.02 13.68
N VAL A 299 -16.00 -6.25 14.02
CA VAL A 299 -16.70 -7.17 13.09
C VAL A 299 -18.10 -6.65 12.71
N VAL A 300 -18.70 -5.80 13.55
CA VAL A 300 -20.01 -5.18 13.28
C VAL A 300 -19.82 -3.98 12.33
N GLY A 301 -19.71 -4.30 11.04
CA GLY A 301 -19.90 -3.34 9.95
C GLY A 301 -18.69 -2.48 9.56
N ASN A 302 -17.47 -2.76 10.06
CA ASN A 302 -16.27 -1.96 9.77
C ASN A 302 -16.39 -0.46 10.10
N ALA A 303 -17.42 -0.08 10.86
CA ALA A 303 -17.83 1.31 11.06
C ALA A 303 -16.97 2.04 12.10
N PHE A 304 -16.30 1.31 13.00
CA PHE A 304 -15.51 1.91 14.08
C PHE A 304 -14.13 1.22 14.19
N GLY A 305 -13.05 2.00 14.04
CA GLY A 305 -11.70 1.55 14.37
C GLY A 305 -11.60 1.36 15.89
N GLN A 306 -11.17 0.18 16.34
CA GLN A 306 -11.02 -0.12 17.78
C GLN A 306 -9.65 0.29 18.32
N GLY A 307 -8.82 0.93 17.50
CA GLY A 307 -7.53 1.51 17.87
C GLY A 307 -6.43 1.15 16.87
N GLU A 308 -5.61 2.15 16.54
CA GLU A 308 -4.32 1.98 15.89
C GLU A 308 -3.35 1.36 16.90
N GLY A 309 -2.76 0.21 16.58
CA GLY A 309 -1.71 -0.39 17.40
C GLY A 309 -0.39 0.34 17.21
N ARG A 310 0.48 0.29 18.22
CA ARG A 310 1.82 0.87 18.13
C ARG A 310 2.61 0.18 17.00
N ALA A 311 3.22 0.98 16.12
CA ALA A 311 4.13 0.46 15.12
C ALA A 311 5.38 -0.13 15.79
N VAL A 312 5.78 -1.33 15.36
CA VAL A 312 6.99 -2.01 15.83
C VAL A 312 7.98 -2.02 14.69
N THR A 313 9.15 -1.42 14.89
CA THR A 313 10.24 -1.45 13.92
C THR A 313 11.41 -2.26 14.47
N VAL A 314 11.84 -3.26 13.73
CA VAL A 314 13.03 -4.06 14.02
C VAL A 314 14.07 -3.86 12.93
N ALA A 315 15.35 -3.91 13.32
CA ALA A 315 16.47 -3.88 12.40
C ALA A 315 17.02 -5.30 12.22
N LEU A 316 17.30 -5.65 10.97
CA LEU A 316 17.83 -6.94 10.58
C LEU A 316 19.13 -6.73 9.81
N ASP A 317 20.26 -7.12 10.42
CA ASP A 317 21.57 -7.03 9.81
C ASP A 317 21.93 -8.35 9.13
N LEU A 318 22.25 -8.26 7.84
CA LEU A 318 22.59 -9.37 6.95
C LEU A 318 24.01 -9.17 6.43
N ALA A 319 24.92 -10.06 6.80
CA ALA A 319 26.28 -10.03 6.26
C ALA A 319 26.32 -10.61 4.84
N ASP A 320 27.03 -9.95 3.92
CA ASP A 320 27.04 -10.28 2.47
C ASP A 320 25.60 -10.50 1.93
N GLY A 321 24.64 -9.76 2.48
CA GLY A 321 23.21 -9.97 2.28
C GLY A 321 22.75 -9.65 0.87
N VAL A 322 23.47 -8.78 0.16
CA VAL A 322 23.13 -8.36 -1.20
C VAL A 322 24.34 -8.43 -2.10
N ARG A 323 24.10 -8.87 -3.34
CA ARG A 323 25.06 -8.81 -4.42
C ARG A 323 24.40 -8.27 -5.66
N PHE A 324 25.04 -7.28 -6.29
CA PHE A 324 24.58 -6.70 -7.53
C PHE A 324 25.74 -6.46 -8.49
N LEU A 325 25.40 -6.32 -9.76
CA LEU A 325 26.32 -5.99 -10.83
C LEU A 325 26.18 -4.51 -11.17
N ALA A 326 27.31 -3.83 -11.24
CA ALA A 326 27.40 -2.44 -11.61
C ALA A 326 28.35 -2.26 -12.80
N THR A 327 27.96 -1.44 -13.77
CA THR A 327 28.84 -1.08 -14.89
C THR A 327 29.70 0.13 -14.60
N PRO A 328 30.79 0.33 -15.36
CA PRO A 328 31.56 1.56 -15.30
C PRO A 328 30.71 2.83 -15.45
N ALA A 329 29.66 2.80 -16.28
CA ALA A 329 28.74 3.93 -16.43
C ALA A 329 27.95 4.22 -15.15
N GLN A 330 27.41 3.17 -14.52
CA GLN A 330 26.67 3.27 -13.25
C GLN A 330 27.56 3.72 -12.08
N ILE A 331 28.78 3.19 -12.02
CA ILE A 331 29.78 3.57 -11.01
C ILE A 331 30.16 5.04 -11.17
N ARG A 332 30.40 5.50 -12.40
CA ARG A 332 30.74 6.89 -12.69
C ARG A 332 29.58 7.84 -12.32
N ARG A 333 28.33 7.49 -12.69
CA ARG A 333 27.13 8.28 -12.38
C ARG A 333 26.97 8.54 -10.87
N HIS A 334 27.42 7.59 -10.05
CA HIS A 334 27.30 7.62 -8.60
C HIS A 334 28.66 7.54 -7.89
N ALA A 335 29.70 8.16 -8.48
CA ALA A 335 31.10 8.03 -8.06
C ALA A 335 31.33 8.23 -6.55
N ALA A 336 30.61 9.14 -5.91
CA ALA A 336 30.72 9.42 -4.48
C ALA A 336 30.47 8.19 -3.60
N TRP A 337 29.48 7.35 -3.92
CA TRP A 337 29.18 6.12 -3.17
C TRP A 337 30.10 4.95 -3.50
N PHE A 338 30.84 5.03 -4.62
CA PHE A 338 31.74 3.97 -5.08
C PHE A 338 33.22 4.24 -4.81
N ALA A 339 33.60 5.50 -4.52
CA ALA A 339 34.99 5.91 -4.31
C ALA A 339 35.71 5.15 -3.18
N GLY A 340 34.98 4.74 -2.14
CA GLY A 340 35.53 4.01 -0.99
C GLY A 340 35.38 2.49 -1.06
N VAL A 341 34.91 1.92 -2.18
CA VAL A 341 34.65 0.48 -2.30
C VAL A 341 35.96 -0.28 -2.53
N PRO A 342 36.39 -1.16 -1.60
CA PRO A 342 37.59 -1.96 -1.78
C PRO A 342 37.49 -2.85 -3.02
N GLY A 343 38.56 -2.90 -3.81
CA GLY A 343 38.63 -3.69 -5.05
C GLY A 343 37.94 -3.04 -6.26
N LEU A 344 37.49 -1.79 -6.15
CA LEU A 344 36.84 -1.06 -7.24
C LEU A 344 37.63 0.19 -7.63
N ALA A 345 37.92 0.34 -8.92
CA ALA A 345 38.42 1.59 -9.47
C ALA A 345 37.24 2.40 -10.03
N VAL A 346 37.05 3.61 -9.53
CA VAL A 346 36.00 4.51 -10.03
C VAL A 346 36.46 5.13 -11.36
N PRO A 347 35.71 4.97 -12.46
CA PRO A 347 36.04 5.61 -13.72
C PRO A 347 35.99 7.14 -13.60
N GLY A 348 36.87 7.83 -14.31
CA GLY A 348 36.85 9.29 -14.39
C GLY A 348 35.57 9.83 -15.02
N PRO A 349 35.27 11.13 -14.83
CA PRO A 349 34.10 11.76 -15.43
C PRO A 349 34.18 11.71 -16.96
N ALA A 350 33.03 11.51 -17.61
CA ALA A 350 32.94 11.51 -19.07
C ALA A 350 32.84 12.96 -19.58
N VAL A 351 33.59 13.27 -20.63
CA VAL A 351 33.55 14.59 -21.27
C VAL A 351 32.35 14.65 -22.20
N GLY A 352 31.45 15.59 -21.97
CA GLY A 352 30.28 15.80 -22.82
C GLY A 352 30.67 16.35 -24.20
N SER A 353 30.35 15.62 -25.26
CA SER A 353 30.62 15.99 -26.66
C SER A 353 29.39 15.93 -27.56
N VAL A 354 28.28 15.38 -27.08
CA VAL A 354 27.11 15.06 -27.89
C VAL A 354 25.92 15.95 -27.47
N PRO A 355 25.25 16.66 -28.39
CA PRO A 355 24.08 17.48 -28.05
C PRO A 355 22.85 16.61 -27.76
N LEU A 356 21.94 17.10 -26.91
CA LEU A 356 20.63 16.48 -26.73
C LEU A 356 19.84 16.46 -28.06
N PRO A 357 19.04 15.40 -28.33
CA PRO A 357 18.23 15.36 -29.54
C PRO A 357 17.29 16.56 -29.66
N ARG A 358 17.24 17.18 -30.85
CA ARG A 358 16.36 18.33 -31.13
C ARG A 358 14.92 18.05 -30.73
N ARG A 359 14.41 16.86 -31.04
CA ARG A 359 13.04 16.45 -30.67
C ARG A 359 12.81 16.49 -29.16
N PHE A 360 13.77 16.06 -28.35
CA PHE A 360 13.66 16.09 -26.90
C PHE A 360 13.68 17.53 -26.38
N THR A 361 14.55 18.37 -26.93
CA THR A 361 14.59 19.80 -26.53
C THR A 361 13.31 20.55 -26.90
N ALA A 362 12.56 20.10 -27.91
CA ALA A 362 11.32 20.73 -28.36
C ALA A 362 10.06 20.15 -27.69
N SER A 363 9.94 18.82 -27.61
CA SER A 363 8.75 18.16 -27.07
C SER A 363 8.85 17.84 -25.58
N ARG A 364 10.07 17.80 -25.02
CA ARG A 364 10.38 17.35 -23.65
C ARG A 364 10.00 15.90 -23.37
N GLU A 365 9.73 15.14 -24.44
CA GLU A 365 9.41 13.72 -24.37
C GLU A 365 10.62 12.89 -24.78
N VAL A 366 10.92 11.85 -23.99
CA VAL A 366 12.04 10.93 -24.24
C VAL A 366 11.85 10.18 -25.58
N GLY A 367 10.61 9.99 -26.03
CA GLY A 367 10.31 9.31 -27.30
C GLY A 367 10.82 7.88 -27.28
N LEU A 368 11.69 7.52 -28.23
CA LEU A 368 12.30 6.18 -28.33
C LEU A 368 13.55 6.01 -27.44
N GLY A 369 13.97 7.04 -26.72
CA GLY A 369 15.06 6.94 -25.74
C GLY A 369 14.67 6.14 -24.49
N SER A 370 15.66 5.73 -23.70
CA SER A 370 15.47 5.04 -22.42
C SER A 370 15.84 5.94 -21.24
N VAL A 371 15.21 5.73 -20.09
CA VAL A 371 15.60 6.36 -18.83
C VAL A 371 16.42 5.34 -18.06
N LEU A 372 17.69 5.62 -17.80
CA LEU A 372 18.59 4.72 -17.08
C LEU A 372 18.38 4.82 -15.57
N ALA A 373 18.32 6.06 -15.04
CA ALA A 373 18.17 6.34 -13.61
C ALA A 373 17.36 7.61 -13.38
N VAL A 374 16.74 7.72 -12.21
CA VAL A 374 16.08 8.95 -11.71
C VAL A 374 16.44 9.15 -10.24
N ASP A 375 17.32 10.10 -10.00
CA ASP A 375 17.76 10.48 -8.66
C ASP A 375 16.85 11.57 -8.09
N GLN A 376 16.53 11.47 -6.80
CA GLN A 376 15.64 12.39 -6.10
C GLN A 376 16.44 13.32 -5.20
N PHE A 377 16.01 14.59 -5.14
CA PHE A 377 16.65 15.64 -4.35
C PHE A 377 15.64 16.31 -3.42
N THR A 378 16.13 16.84 -2.32
CA THR A 378 15.30 17.55 -1.33
C THR A 378 14.88 18.94 -1.82
N ASP A 379 15.66 19.56 -2.68
CA ASP A 379 15.50 20.95 -3.13
C ASP A 379 15.73 21.13 -4.65
N ALA A 380 15.45 22.34 -5.13
CA ALA A 380 15.62 22.72 -6.54
C ALA A 380 17.10 22.85 -6.95
N THR A 381 18.00 23.10 -6.00
CA THR A 381 19.45 23.19 -6.24
C THR A 381 20.10 21.84 -6.50
N ARG A 382 19.41 20.73 -6.18
CA ARG A 382 19.87 19.35 -6.43
C ARG A 382 21.23 19.04 -5.80
N THR A 383 21.45 19.56 -4.61
CA THR A 383 22.68 19.37 -3.84
C THR A 383 22.58 18.12 -2.97
N VAL A 384 21.46 17.94 -2.28
CA VAL A 384 21.24 16.84 -1.35
C VAL A 384 20.38 15.75 -2.00
N GLN A 385 21.04 14.72 -2.54
CA GLN A 385 20.37 13.55 -3.08
C GLN A 385 19.81 12.69 -1.94
N ARG A 386 18.51 12.39 -1.95
CA ARG A 386 17.88 11.47 -0.98
C ARG A 386 16.91 10.53 -1.66
N PRO A 387 16.96 9.22 -1.38
CA PRO A 387 15.95 8.28 -1.84
C PRO A 387 14.60 8.57 -1.15
N ASP A 388 13.54 8.01 -1.73
CA ASP A 388 12.21 7.95 -1.10
C ASP A 388 11.52 9.30 -0.80
N VAL A 389 12.01 10.42 -1.34
CA VAL A 389 11.45 11.77 -1.09
C VAL A 389 10.01 11.88 -1.60
N LEU A 390 9.75 11.42 -2.84
CA LEU A 390 8.41 11.45 -3.44
C LEU A 390 7.41 10.65 -2.62
N ARG A 391 7.79 9.46 -2.15
CA ARG A 391 6.91 8.62 -1.34
C ARG A 391 6.51 9.32 -0.04
N ARG A 392 7.50 9.84 0.69
CA ARG A 392 7.27 10.54 1.97
C ARG A 392 6.34 11.74 1.80
N ARG A 393 6.62 12.61 0.80
CA ARG A 393 5.78 13.79 0.52
C ARG A 393 4.38 13.39 0.05
N LEU A 394 4.26 12.37 -0.80
CA LEU A 394 2.98 11.91 -1.29
C LEU A 394 2.12 11.25 -0.20
N LEU A 395 2.71 10.44 0.68
CA LEU A 395 2.00 9.86 1.82
C LEU A 395 1.51 10.94 2.79
N ALA A 396 2.34 11.96 3.07
CA ALA A 396 1.92 13.11 3.88
C ALA A 396 0.74 13.84 3.22
N LEU A 397 0.83 14.14 1.93
CA LEU A 397 -0.22 14.81 1.16
C LEU A 397 -1.54 14.01 1.14
N ILE A 398 -1.43 12.68 1.00
CA ILE A 398 -2.59 11.78 1.05
C ILE A 398 -3.20 11.73 2.46
N GLU A 399 -2.38 11.68 3.52
CA GLU A 399 -2.90 11.67 4.91
C GLU A 399 -3.54 13.01 5.30
N GLU A 400 -3.10 14.13 4.74
CA GLU A 400 -3.75 15.43 4.91
C GLU A 400 -5.12 15.51 4.23
N GLU A 401 -5.26 14.90 3.04
CA GLU A 401 -6.51 14.92 2.27
C GLU A 401 -7.47 13.80 2.68
N ALA A 402 -6.94 12.65 3.10
CA ALA A 402 -7.65 11.43 3.44
C ALA A 402 -7.10 10.83 4.75
N PRO A 403 -7.39 11.45 5.92
CA PRO A 403 -6.78 11.04 7.19
C PRO A 403 -7.04 9.58 7.55
N GLY A 404 -5.97 8.90 7.94
CA GLY A 404 -5.97 7.52 8.41
C GLY A 404 -6.16 6.46 7.31
N ILE A 405 -6.12 6.85 6.03
CA ILE A 405 -6.27 5.92 4.91
C ILE A 405 -5.13 4.88 4.87
N THR A 406 -3.92 5.26 5.27
CA THR A 406 -2.74 4.37 5.29
C THR A 406 -2.43 3.77 6.66
N ARG A 407 -3.32 3.96 7.65
CA ARG A 407 -3.10 3.55 9.05
C ARG A 407 -3.94 2.33 9.41
N PRO A 408 -3.34 1.12 9.52
CA PRO A 408 -4.09 -0.06 9.95
C PRO A 408 -4.81 0.16 11.28
N GLY A 409 -6.09 -0.19 11.34
CA GLY A 409 -6.95 0.02 12.52
C GLY A 409 -7.76 1.31 12.51
N HIS A 410 -7.44 2.27 11.65
CA HIS A 410 -8.26 3.45 11.44
C HIS A 410 -9.57 3.08 10.73
N SER A 411 -10.67 3.79 11.02
CA SER A 411 -11.99 3.54 10.43
C SER A 411 -12.01 3.76 8.92
N SER A 412 -11.18 4.67 8.42
CA SER A 412 -11.03 4.98 7.00
C SER A 412 -9.92 4.19 6.30
N HIS A 413 -9.21 3.27 6.98
CA HIS A 413 -8.10 2.55 6.37
C HIS A 413 -8.53 1.72 5.16
N LEU A 414 -7.79 1.88 4.06
CA LEU A 414 -7.98 1.14 2.82
C LEU A 414 -6.67 0.44 2.44
N PRO A 415 -6.62 -0.90 2.51
CA PRO A 415 -5.47 -1.65 2.03
C PRO A 415 -5.18 -1.41 0.54
N GLY A 416 -3.89 -1.30 0.21
CA GLY A 416 -3.39 -1.15 -1.15
C GLY A 416 -3.02 0.28 -1.53
N VAL A 417 -3.45 1.30 -0.77
CA VAL A 417 -3.08 2.70 -1.04
C VAL A 417 -1.59 2.92 -0.80
N ALA A 418 -1.05 2.48 0.33
CA ALA A 418 0.38 2.68 0.62
C ALA A 418 1.25 1.80 -0.30
N THR A 419 0.81 0.57 -0.60
CA THR A 419 1.48 -0.27 -1.62
C THR A 419 1.50 0.41 -2.98
N ARG A 420 0.38 1.01 -3.42
CA ARG A 420 0.32 1.70 -4.71
C ARG A 420 1.23 2.93 -4.75
N VAL A 421 1.26 3.71 -3.67
CA VAL A 421 2.17 4.86 -3.54
C VAL A 421 3.62 4.39 -3.63
N ALA A 422 3.98 3.34 -2.88
CA ALA A 422 5.32 2.77 -2.89
C ALA A 422 5.74 2.22 -4.27
N ASP A 423 4.83 1.62 -5.03
CA ASP A 423 5.10 1.16 -6.39
C ASP A 423 5.34 2.34 -7.35
N LEU A 424 4.56 3.40 -7.24
CA LEU A 424 4.67 4.58 -8.11
C LEU A 424 5.91 5.43 -7.80
N SER A 425 6.34 5.46 -6.55
CA SER A 425 7.57 6.13 -6.11
C SER A 425 8.81 5.25 -6.17
N SER A 426 8.70 4.00 -6.62
CA SER A 426 9.84 3.10 -6.80
C SER A 426 10.72 3.53 -7.98
N THR A 427 11.94 3.00 -8.07
CA THR A 427 12.83 3.18 -9.22
C THR A 427 12.12 2.97 -10.56
N ALA A 428 11.40 1.86 -10.72
CA ALA A 428 10.67 1.55 -11.94
C ALA A 428 9.55 2.59 -12.19
N GLY A 429 8.82 2.98 -11.13
CA GLY A 429 7.79 4.02 -11.19
C GLY A 429 8.34 5.36 -11.67
N LEU A 430 9.41 5.85 -11.05
CA LEU A 430 10.07 7.12 -11.39
C LEU A 430 10.62 7.12 -12.82
N ARG A 431 11.32 6.05 -13.22
CA ARG A 431 11.83 5.90 -14.59
C ARG A 431 10.70 5.87 -15.62
N THR A 432 9.58 5.21 -15.30
CA THR A 432 8.40 5.18 -16.17
C THR A 432 7.73 6.56 -16.26
N LEU A 433 7.65 7.30 -15.15
CA LEU A 433 7.11 8.67 -15.14
C LEU A 433 7.96 9.61 -16.00
N ALA A 434 9.29 9.58 -15.86
CA ALA A 434 10.20 10.38 -16.68
C ALA A 434 10.12 9.98 -18.17
N GLY A 435 10.02 8.69 -18.46
CA GLY A 435 9.93 8.17 -19.82
C GLY A 435 8.62 8.51 -20.54
N ARG A 436 7.53 8.76 -19.80
CA ARG A 436 6.23 9.18 -20.35
C ARG A 436 6.21 10.63 -20.82
N GLY A 437 6.97 11.52 -20.18
CA GLY A 437 7.01 12.94 -20.53
C GLY A 437 5.83 13.77 -20.02
N PRO A 438 5.82 15.09 -20.28
CA PRO A 438 4.93 16.07 -19.64
C PRO A 438 3.45 15.95 -20.03
N GLY A 439 3.15 15.48 -21.25
CA GLY A 439 1.77 15.31 -21.75
C GLY A 439 1.01 14.15 -21.12
N HIS A 440 1.72 13.27 -20.39
CA HIS A 440 1.20 12.00 -19.91
C HIS A 440 1.29 11.94 -18.39
N VAL A 441 0.15 11.70 -17.74
CA VAL A 441 0.09 11.64 -16.27
C VAL A 441 -0.32 10.26 -15.78
N GLN A 442 0.21 9.87 -14.64
CA GLN A 442 -0.16 8.64 -13.98
C GLN A 442 -1.17 8.95 -12.87
N ARG A 443 -2.37 8.38 -13.00
CA ARG A 443 -3.46 8.58 -12.03
C ARG A 443 -3.81 7.27 -11.34
N PHE A 444 -4.11 7.36 -10.06
CA PHE A 444 -4.89 6.32 -9.39
C PHE A 444 -5.92 6.97 -8.48
N ARG A 445 -7.04 6.27 -8.30
CA ARG A 445 -8.18 6.75 -7.53
C ARG A 445 -8.55 5.72 -6.50
N PHE A 446 -8.97 6.18 -5.34
CA PHE A 446 -9.52 5.32 -4.32
C PHE A 446 -10.70 6.01 -3.63
N ARG A 447 -11.62 5.19 -3.14
CA ARG A 447 -12.76 5.66 -2.38
C ARG A 447 -12.34 5.82 -0.93
N TYR A 448 -12.45 7.03 -0.42
CA TYR A 448 -12.28 7.36 0.98
C TYR A 448 -13.66 7.41 1.65
N VAL A 449 -13.78 6.81 2.84
CA VAL A 449 -15.00 6.88 3.65
C VAL A 449 -14.60 7.41 5.02
N GLY A 450 -15.11 8.57 5.38
CA GLY A 450 -14.83 9.23 6.65
C GLY A 450 -15.98 10.16 7.05
N TYR A 451 -16.12 10.41 8.36
CA TYR A 451 -17.07 11.39 8.92
C TYR A 451 -18.52 11.31 8.37
N GLY A 452 -19.00 10.10 8.05
CA GLY A 452 -20.36 9.86 7.56
C GLY A 452 -20.57 10.10 6.06
N GLY A 453 -19.51 10.34 5.27
CA GLY A 453 -19.59 10.53 3.81
C GLY A 453 -18.54 9.75 3.03
N ALA A 454 -18.76 9.63 1.72
CA ALA A 454 -17.83 9.02 0.79
C ALA A 454 -17.24 10.07 -0.18
N GLN A 455 -15.93 10.01 -0.37
CA GLN A 455 -15.19 10.85 -1.29
C GLN A 455 -14.37 9.98 -2.23
N LEU A 456 -14.17 10.47 -3.45
CA LEU A 456 -13.23 9.90 -4.41
C LEU A 456 -11.96 10.74 -4.35
N VAL A 457 -10.88 10.15 -3.84
CA VAL A 457 -9.56 10.78 -3.82
C VAL A 457 -8.82 10.34 -5.08
N GLU A 458 -8.35 11.32 -5.84
CA GLU A 458 -7.53 11.12 -7.01
C GLU A 458 -6.12 11.63 -6.74
N VAL A 459 -5.14 10.77 -7.00
CA VAL A 459 -3.72 11.10 -6.99
C VAL A 459 -3.24 11.13 -8.43
N THR A 460 -2.65 12.25 -8.83
CA THR A 460 -2.06 12.46 -10.15
C THR A 460 -0.57 12.73 -10.01
N LEU A 461 0.25 11.98 -10.74
CA LEU A 461 1.69 12.18 -10.86
C LEU A 461 2.01 12.61 -12.29
N ARG A 462 2.76 13.70 -12.43
CA ARG A 462 3.29 14.17 -13.71
C ARG A 462 4.77 14.46 -13.57
N THR A 463 5.52 14.28 -14.65
CA THR A 463 6.96 14.51 -14.67
C THR A 463 7.34 15.29 -15.91
N GLU A 464 8.19 16.30 -15.74
CA GLU A 464 8.65 17.13 -16.83
C GLU A 464 10.09 17.60 -16.61
N PRO A 465 10.86 17.89 -17.67
CA PRO A 465 12.15 18.56 -17.54
C PRO A 465 12.00 19.91 -16.84
N ASP A 466 12.85 20.14 -15.85
CA ASP A 466 12.90 21.33 -15.01
C ASP A 466 13.99 22.29 -15.50
N ALA A 467 14.04 22.46 -16.83
CA ALA A 467 14.93 23.36 -17.54
C ALA A 467 14.19 23.92 -18.77
N ASP A 468 14.49 25.17 -19.11
CA ASP A 468 13.97 25.77 -20.34
C ASP A 468 14.70 25.21 -21.57
N ASP A 469 14.15 25.50 -22.75
CA ASP A 469 14.67 24.96 -24.00
C ASP A 469 16.12 25.41 -24.26
N HIS A 470 16.50 26.62 -23.78
CA HIS A 470 17.86 27.13 -23.91
C HIS A 470 18.85 26.34 -23.02
N ALA A 471 18.51 26.11 -21.76
CA ALA A 471 19.32 25.31 -20.84
C ALA A 471 19.42 23.85 -21.30
N LEU A 472 18.33 23.25 -21.80
CA LEU A 472 18.38 21.90 -22.37
C LEU A 472 19.30 21.83 -23.59
N ARG A 473 19.32 22.84 -24.47
CA ARG A 473 20.25 22.88 -25.60
C ARG A 473 21.71 23.04 -25.21
N ALA A 474 21.99 23.55 -24.01
CA ALA A 474 23.35 23.65 -23.47
C ALA A 474 23.86 22.33 -22.91
N LEU A 475 22.97 21.40 -22.52
CA LEU A 475 23.38 20.09 -22.00
C LEU A 475 24.11 19.27 -23.07
N ARG A 476 25.20 18.64 -22.65
CA ARG A 476 26.02 17.75 -23.47
C ARG A 476 26.08 16.39 -22.80
N GLY A 477 25.73 15.37 -23.56
CA GLY A 477 25.97 13.97 -23.22
C GLY A 477 27.27 13.48 -23.82
N HIS A 478 27.51 12.19 -23.69
CA HIS A 478 28.69 11.53 -24.25
C HIS A 478 28.26 10.24 -24.96
N PRO A 479 29.08 9.71 -25.89
CA PRO A 479 28.83 8.39 -26.44
C PRO A 479 28.72 7.34 -25.32
N ALA A 480 27.77 6.42 -25.44
CA ALA A 480 27.66 5.28 -24.54
C ALA A 480 28.86 4.34 -24.72
N ALA A 481 29.11 3.47 -23.74
CA ALA A 481 30.20 2.50 -23.84
C ALA A 481 30.00 1.53 -25.02
N ALA A 482 31.09 1.01 -25.58
CA ALA A 482 31.03 0.07 -26.69
C ALA A 482 30.13 -1.14 -26.38
N GLY A 483 29.21 -1.46 -27.28
CA GLY A 483 28.22 -2.55 -27.09
C GLY A 483 27.03 -2.17 -26.21
N SER A 484 26.93 -0.92 -25.75
CA SER A 484 25.73 -0.38 -25.13
C SER A 484 24.77 0.18 -26.18
N GLY A 485 23.48 0.02 -25.95
CA GLY A 485 22.46 0.35 -26.93
C GLY A 485 21.07 0.50 -26.33
N ILE A 486 20.09 0.45 -27.23
CA ILE A 486 18.67 0.44 -26.89
C ILE A 486 17.98 -0.62 -27.74
N GLU A 487 17.28 -1.53 -27.09
CA GLU A 487 16.26 -2.39 -27.69
C GLU A 487 14.87 -1.78 -27.46
N GLN A 488 14.10 -1.72 -28.53
CA GLN A 488 12.78 -1.12 -28.55
C GLN A 488 11.79 -2.14 -29.07
N PHE A 489 10.68 -2.27 -28.35
CA PHE A 489 9.55 -3.05 -28.79
C PHE A 489 8.30 -2.17 -28.71
N LEU A 490 7.64 -2.02 -29.86
CA LEU A 490 6.39 -1.30 -29.99
C LEU A 490 5.31 -2.32 -30.32
N GLY A 491 4.39 -2.52 -29.38
CA GLY A 491 3.22 -3.37 -29.55
C GLY A 491 1.97 -2.51 -29.66
N HIS A 492 1.26 -2.59 -30.77
CA HIS A 492 -0.05 -1.98 -30.92
C HIS A 492 -1.13 -3.05 -30.99
N VAL A 493 -2.10 -2.96 -30.09
CA VAL A 493 -3.30 -3.79 -30.08
C VAL A 493 -4.45 -2.90 -30.52
N PRO A 494 -4.82 -2.91 -31.81
CA PRO A 494 -5.90 -2.05 -32.32
C PRO A 494 -7.26 -2.44 -31.74
N SER A 495 -7.46 -3.74 -31.44
CA SER A 495 -8.64 -4.20 -30.73
C SER A 495 -8.33 -5.43 -29.85
N SER A 496 -8.81 -5.37 -28.62
CA SER A 496 -8.83 -6.46 -27.66
C SER A 496 -10.25 -6.63 -27.14
N VAL A 497 -10.66 -7.88 -26.98
CA VAL A 497 -11.94 -8.27 -26.38
C VAL A 497 -11.64 -9.11 -25.16
N THR A 498 -12.04 -8.63 -23.98
CA THR A 498 -11.95 -9.39 -22.74
C THR A 498 -13.33 -9.74 -22.24
N ASP A 499 -13.65 -11.03 -22.21
CA ASP A 499 -14.86 -11.57 -21.58
C ASP A 499 -14.51 -12.08 -20.19
N ARG A 500 -15.18 -11.55 -19.17
CA ARG A 500 -15.04 -11.96 -17.78
C ARG A 500 -16.37 -12.51 -17.27
N THR A 501 -16.32 -13.68 -16.67
CA THR A 501 -17.44 -14.23 -15.90
C THR A 501 -16.97 -14.50 -14.49
N ALA A 502 -17.71 -14.01 -13.50
CA ALA A 502 -17.41 -14.25 -12.10
C ALA A 502 -18.67 -14.75 -11.40
N ARG A 503 -18.53 -15.76 -10.56
CA ARG A 503 -19.58 -16.25 -9.67
C ARG A 503 -19.02 -16.29 -8.26
N SER A 504 -19.67 -15.63 -7.33
CA SER A 504 -19.34 -15.74 -5.91
C SER A 504 -20.56 -16.18 -5.11
N VAL A 505 -20.32 -17.02 -4.12
CA VAL A 505 -21.31 -17.43 -3.13
C VAL A 505 -20.74 -17.11 -1.77
N ARG A 506 -21.47 -16.31 -1.01
CA ARG A 506 -21.15 -15.95 0.37
C ARG A 506 -22.20 -16.56 1.29
N HIS A 507 -21.75 -17.30 2.28
CA HIS A 507 -22.57 -17.79 3.38
C HIS A 507 -22.14 -17.05 4.64
N ALA A 508 -23.05 -16.24 5.21
CA ALA A 508 -22.80 -15.53 6.46
C ALA A 508 -23.87 -15.92 7.47
N GLY A 509 -23.46 -16.44 8.61
CA GLY A 509 -24.34 -16.82 9.70
C GLY A 509 -23.92 -16.17 11.00
N PHE A 510 -24.88 -15.80 11.84
CA PHE A 510 -24.62 -15.48 13.23
C PHE A 510 -25.62 -16.16 14.15
N VAL A 511 -25.18 -16.44 15.38
CA VAL A 511 -25.97 -16.91 16.51
C VAL A 511 -25.69 -15.98 17.68
N GLN A 512 -26.73 -15.31 18.15
CA GLN A 512 -26.70 -14.44 19.31
C GLN A 512 -27.41 -15.13 20.46
N LEU A 513 -26.71 -15.27 21.58
CA LEU A 513 -27.23 -15.77 22.85
C LEU A 513 -27.37 -14.57 23.77
N GLN A 514 -28.58 -14.04 23.95
CA GLN A 514 -28.79 -12.88 24.82
C GLN A 514 -29.53 -13.29 26.10
N SER A 515 -28.91 -13.07 27.26
CA SER A 515 -29.56 -13.22 28.56
C SER A 515 -29.99 -11.86 29.12
N ARG A 516 -31.13 -11.85 29.80
CA ARG A 516 -31.60 -10.71 30.60
C ARG A 516 -31.63 -11.14 32.05
N PHE A 517 -31.11 -10.31 32.95
CA PHE A 517 -31.12 -10.55 34.38
C PHE A 517 -31.84 -9.41 35.10
N PRO A 518 -32.68 -9.68 36.11
CA PRO A 518 -33.27 -8.64 36.94
C PRO A 518 -32.17 -7.91 37.72
N ARG A 519 -32.29 -6.59 37.87
CA ARG A 519 -31.36 -5.83 38.72
C ARG A 519 -31.60 -6.14 40.20
N PRO A 520 -30.55 -6.26 41.04
CA PRO A 520 -30.68 -6.56 42.46
C PRO A 520 -31.54 -5.56 43.24
N THR A 521 -31.69 -4.32 42.74
CA THR A 521 -32.41 -3.22 43.39
C THR A 521 -33.93 -3.23 43.18
N GLY A 522 -34.51 -4.31 42.63
CA GLY A 522 -35.97 -4.54 42.64
C GLY A 522 -36.83 -3.68 41.70
N GLY A 523 -36.24 -3.05 40.67
CA GLY A 523 -36.96 -2.22 39.70
C GLY A 523 -37.33 -2.93 38.37
N PRO A 524 -38.14 -2.29 37.50
CA PRO A 524 -38.57 -2.85 36.20
C PRO A 524 -37.43 -2.97 35.16
N ARG A 525 -36.22 -2.54 35.50
CA ARG A 525 -35.05 -2.49 34.61
C ARG A 525 -34.25 -3.80 34.72
N THR A 526 -33.87 -4.36 33.58
CA THR A 526 -33.06 -5.60 33.47
C THR A 526 -31.69 -5.30 32.87
N ASP A 527 -30.65 -5.96 33.38
CA ASP A 527 -29.34 -5.97 32.75
C ASP A 527 -29.29 -7.02 31.66
N ARG A 528 -28.49 -6.77 30.61
CA ARG A 528 -28.39 -7.62 29.44
C ARG A 528 -26.96 -8.07 29.28
N ALA A 529 -26.74 -9.38 29.16
CA ALA A 529 -25.48 -9.93 28.69
C ALA A 529 -25.75 -10.71 27.40
N GLY A 530 -24.79 -10.77 26.50
CA GLY A 530 -24.96 -11.59 25.31
C GLY A 530 -23.65 -11.98 24.68
N ALA A 531 -23.66 -13.16 24.05
CA ALA A 531 -22.58 -13.65 23.20
C ALA A 531 -23.06 -13.69 21.75
N LEU A 532 -22.23 -13.24 20.82
CA LEU A 532 -22.48 -13.33 19.39
C LEU A 532 -21.40 -14.21 18.76
N LEU A 533 -21.82 -15.25 18.06
CA LEU A 533 -20.96 -16.12 17.27
C LEU A 533 -21.31 -15.89 15.81
N SER A 534 -20.35 -15.47 14.99
CA SER A 534 -20.55 -15.31 13.55
C SER A 534 -19.53 -16.09 12.74
N ALA A 535 -19.97 -16.61 11.61
CA ALA A 535 -19.12 -17.27 10.63
C ALA A 535 -19.47 -16.76 9.24
N ASP A 536 -18.44 -16.44 8.46
CA ASP A 536 -18.56 -16.05 7.06
C ASP A 536 -17.67 -16.95 6.20
N THR A 537 -18.22 -17.44 5.10
CA THR A 537 -17.43 -18.12 4.06
C THR A 537 -17.79 -17.52 2.72
N THR A 538 -16.77 -17.16 1.95
CA THR A 538 -16.95 -16.65 0.60
C THR A 538 -16.16 -17.54 -0.36
N ARG A 539 -16.85 -18.09 -1.36
CA ARG A 539 -16.24 -18.85 -2.45
C ARG A 539 -16.49 -18.12 -3.75
N GLY A 540 -15.44 -17.85 -4.51
CA GLY A 540 -15.50 -17.24 -5.83
C GLY A 540 -14.87 -18.14 -6.88
N ASN A 541 -15.41 -18.12 -8.09
CA ASN A 541 -14.70 -18.53 -9.29
C ASN A 541 -14.84 -17.41 -10.32
N ALA A 542 -13.74 -17.02 -10.94
CA ALA A 542 -13.73 -16.07 -12.04
C ALA A 542 -12.94 -16.66 -13.21
N ALA A 543 -13.54 -16.62 -14.40
CA ALA A 543 -12.88 -16.92 -15.65
C ALA A 543 -12.74 -15.63 -16.45
N ARG A 544 -11.56 -15.43 -17.04
CA ARG A 544 -11.24 -14.31 -17.92
C ARG A 544 -10.65 -14.89 -19.21
N VAL A 545 -11.23 -14.52 -20.34
CA VAL A 545 -10.69 -14.81 -21.67
C VAL A 545 -10.43 -13.49 -22.37
N THR A 546 -9.19 -13.26 -22.78
CA THR A 546 -8.80 -12.08 -23.55
C THR A 546 -8.35 -12.53 -24.94
N ARG A 547 -8.89 -11.89 -25.99
CA ARG A 547 -8.51 -12.09 -27.39
C ARG A 547 -8.03 -10.75 -27.94
N SER A 548 -6.86 -10.72 -28.57
CA SER A 548 -6.29 -9.53 -29.18
C SER A 548 -5.44 -9.93 -30.38
N ALA A 549 -5.48 -9.11 -31.43
CA ALA A 549 -4.44 -9.10 -32.45
C ALA A 549 -3.41 -8.03 -32.07
N GLU A 550 -2.13 -8.32 -32.25
CA GLU A 550 -1.04 -7.44 -31.85
C GLU A 550 -0.09 -7.24 -33.02
N ASP A 551 0.06 -5.99 -33.43
CA ASP A 551 1.07 -5.56 -34.38
C ASP A 551 2.34 -5.24 -33.59
N ARG A 552 3.44 -5.90 -33.97
CA ARG A 552 4.71 -5.81 -33.24
C ARG A 552 5.80 -5.27 -34.15
N PHE A 553 6.50 -4.25 -33.66
CA PHE A 553 7.73 -3.77 -34.24
C PHE A 553 8.85 -3.91 -33.20
N TRP A 554 9.96 -4.54 -33.61
CA TRP A 554 11.14 -4.70 -32.77
C TRP A 554 12.35 -4.11 -33.49
N GLN A 555 13.13 -3.32 -32.76
CA GLN A 555 14.35 -2.70 -33.27
C GLN A 555 15.41 -2.68 -32.18
N ARG A 556 16.64 -3.03 -32.55
CA ARG A 556 17.83 -2.89 -31.72
C ARG A 556 18.77 -1.87 -32.33
N THR A 557 19.31 -0.99 -31.49
CA THR A 557 20.30 0.01 -31.88
C THR A 557 21.48 -0.05 -30.93
N ASP A 558 22.65 -0.47 -31.42
CA ASP A 558 23.89 -0.61 -30.63
C ASP A 558 24.79 0.64 -30.69
N ASN A 559 24.24 1.77 -31.15
CA ASN A 559 24.87 3.08 -31.08
C ASN A 559 23.99 4.02 -30.26
N ALA A 560 24.47 4.44 -29.11
CA ALA A 560 23.72 5.26 -28.16
C ALA A 560 24.58 6.37 -27.55
N ALA A 561 23.92 7.40 -27.05
CA ALA A 561 24.51 8.48 -26.29
C ALA A 561 23.80 8.63 -24.94
N ASP A 562 24.60 8.81 -23.89
CA ASP A 562 24.16 8.94 -22.51
C ASP A 562 24.22 10.40 -22.06
N PHE A 563 23.18 10.82 -21.35
CA PHE A 563 23.02 12.15 -20.77
C PHE A 563 22.76 11.97 -19.29
N GLU A 564 23.75 12.27 -18.47
CA GLU A 564 23.66 12.17 -17.02
C GLU A 564 23.20 13.52 -16.44
N GLY A 565 22.38 13.49 -15.39
CA GLY A 565 22.01 14.70 -14.65
C GLY A 565 20.99 15.63 -15.32
N VAL A 566 20.18 15.15 -16.26
CA VAL A 566 19.14 15.98 -16.90
C VAL A 566 18.12 16.41 -15.83
N PRO A 567 17.91 17.72 -15.59
CA PRO A 567 17.05 18.19 -14.51
C PRO A 567 15.58 17.90 -14.84
N TYR A 568 14.91 17.24 -13.91
CA TYR A 568 13.48 16.96 -13.96
C TYR A 568 12.80 17.43 -12.68
N ARG A 569 11.47 17.54 -12.74
CA ARG A 569 10.61 17.66 -11.57
C ARG A 569 9.44 16.70 -11.68
N VAL A 570 9.11 16.07 -10.56
CA VAL A 570 7.89 15.27 -10.39
C VAL A 570 6.91 16.10 -9.59
N VAL A 571 5.75 16.37 -10.16
CA VAL A 571 4.65 17.07 -9.47
C VAL A 571 3.59 16.04 -9.13
N ALA A 572 3.31 15.93 -7.84
CA ALA A 572 2.22 15.12 -7.32
C ALA A 572 1.07 16.02 -6.90
N GLU A 573 -0.14 15.66 -7.33
CA GLU A 573 -1.38 16.36 -7.03
C GLU A 573 -2.36 15.37 -6.38
N VAL A 574 -2.98 15.78 -5.28
CA VAL A 574 -4.01 15.01 -4.59
C VAL A 574 -5.26 15.88 -4.48
N ARG A 575 -6.38 15.35 -4.96
CA ARG A 575 -7.68 16.01 -4.90
C ARG A 575 -8.76 15.07 -4.40
N SER A 576 -9.62 15.54 -3.52
CA SER A 576 -10.86 14.86 -3.16
C SER A 576 -12.04 15.45 -3.93
N THR A 577 -12.91 14.58 -4.42
CA THR A 577 -14.20 14.98 -4.98
C THR A 577 -15.30 14.20 -4.26
N PRO A 578 -16.46 14.80 -3.94
CA PRO A 578 -17.55 14.09 -3.31
C PRO A 578 -18.06 12.96 -4.21
N ALA A 579 -18.22 11.76 -3.66
CA ALA A 579 -18.71 10.62 -4.41
C ALA A 579 -20.24 10.68 -4.49
N ALA A 580 -20.80 11.41 -5.45
CA ALA A 580 -22.24 11.59 -5.63
C ALA A 580 -22.98 10.34 -6.18
N GLN A 581 -22.49 9.13 -5.89
CA GLN A 581 -23.11 7.89 -6.38
C GLN A 581 -24.35 7.49 -5.55
N TRP A 582 -24.53 8.05 -4.35
CA TRP A 582 -25.72 7.87 -3.52
C TRP A 582 -26.08 9.15 -2.74
N LEU A 583 -27.36 9.53 -2.72
CA LEU A 583 -27.84 10.80 -2.12
C LEU A 583 -27.50 10.93 -0.62
N LEU A 584 -27.39 9.80 0.08
CA LEU A 584 -27.08 9.73 1.51
C LEU A 584 -25.57 9.90 1.83
N ASP A 585 -24.69 9.88 0.82
CA ASP A 585 -23.24 10.15 1.00
C ASP A 585 -22.93 11.66 0.98
N LEU A 586 -23.88 12.51 0.57
CA LEU A 586 -23.73 13.96 0.42
C LEU A 586 -23.62 14.73 1.75
N PRO A 587 -24.46 14.48 2.78
CA PRO A 587 -24.40 15.25 4.02
C PRO A 587 -23.07 15.09 4.75
N GLY A 588 -22.56 13.86 4.85
CA GLY A 588 -21.29 13.59 5.53
C GLY A 588 -20.06 14.07 4.75
N SER A 589 -20.09 14.02 3.41
CA SER A 589 -18.98 14.55 2.60
C SER A 589 -18.89 16.07 2.67
N LEU A 590 -20.02 16.78 2.74
CA LEU A 590 -20.09 18.22 2.99
C LEU A 590 -19.58 18.59 4.39
N PHE A 591 -19.98 17.84 5.42
CA PHE A 591 -19.46 18.02 6.79
C PHE A 591 -17.95 17.81 6.86
N GLN A 592 -17.43 16.77 6.20
CA GLN A 592 -16.00 16.49 6.17
C GLN A 592 -15.20 17.57 5.41
N HIS A 593 -15.70 18.02 4.25
CA HIS A 593 -15.11 19.16 3.54
C HIS A 593 -15.13 20.43 4.40
N GLY A 594 -16.19 20.63 5.22
CA GLY A 594 -16.28 21.71 6.19
C GLY A 594 -15.25 21.60 7.31
N VAL A 595 -15.06 20.43 7.93
CA VAL A 595 -14.05 20.23 8.98
C VAL A 595 -12.64 20.43 8.42
N LEU A 596 -12.34 19.90 7.24
CA LEU A 596 -11.04 20.05 6.59
C LEU A 596 -10.78 21.47 6.07
N SER A 597 -11.81 22.23 5.67
CA SER A 597 -11.66 23.63 5.29
C SER A 597 -11.53 24.54 6.50
N LEU A 598 -12.12 24.20 7.65
CA LEU A 598 -12.03 24.96 8.90
C LEU A 598 -10.66 24.83 9.59
N THR A 599 -9.91 23.75 9.34
CA THR A 599 -8.54 23.56 9.86
C THR A 599 -7.44 24.21 9.01
N GLU A 600 -7.78 24.78 7.85
CA GLU A 600 -6.85 25.57 7.04
C GLU A 600 -6.69 26.97 7.63
N ALA A 601 -5.50 27.25 8.18
CA ALA A 601 -5.18 28.54 8.82
C ALA A 601 -5.21 29.73 7.86
N ASP A 602 -4.98 29.50 6.55
CA ASP A 602 -4.67 30.56 5.58
C ASP A 602 -5.85 30.95 4.63
N ALA A 603 -7.07 30.45 4.85
CA ALA A 603 -8.21 30.71 3.97
C ALA A 603 -9.25 31.69 4.57
N THR A 604 -9.81 32.58 3.75
CA THR A 604 -10.92 33.46 4.18
C THR A 604 -12.19 32.64 4.47
N LEU A 605 -13.12 33.17 5.27
CA LEU A 605 -14.39 32.47 5.57
C LEU A 605 -15.23 32.21 4.30
N ALA A 606 -15.21 33.14 3.35
CA ALA A 606 -15.93 33.02 2.08
C ALA A 606 -15.34 31.90 1.20
N ASP A 607 -14.01 31.79 1.12
CA ASP A 607 -13.34 30.70 0.42
C ASP A 607 -13.62 29.34 1.07
N ARG A 608 -13.68 29.31 2.42
CA ARG A 608 -14.01 28.09 3.18
C ARG A 608 -15.44 27.60 2.90
N ILE A 609 -16.40 28.51 2.75
CA ILE A 609 -17.80 28.20 2.40
C ILE A 609 -17.93 27.78 0.92
N ALA A 610 -17.23 28.45 -0.01
CA ALA A 610 -17.25 28.08 -1.42
C ALA A 610 -16.64 26.68 -1.66
N ARG A 611 -15.55 26.34 -0.96
CA ARG A 611 -14.91 25.01 -1.01
C ARG A 611 -15.77 23.90 -0.41
N LEU A 612 -16.75 24.25 0.42
CA LEU A 612 -17.72 23.33 1.02
C LEU A 612 -18.64 22.72 -0.06
N PHE A 613 -18.97 23.49 -1.11
CA PHE A 613 -19.85 23.06 -2.20
C PHE A 613 -19.11 22.75 -3.51
N GLY A 614 -17.97 23.41 -3.78
CA GLY A 614 -17.19 23.24 -5.02
C GLY A 614 -16.06 22.21 -4.97
N GLY A 615 -15.77 21.64 -3.79
CA GLY A 615 -14.58 20.83 -3.54
C GLY A 615 -13.36 21.68 -3.19
N ARG A 616 -12.33 21.05 -2.58
CA ARG A 616 -11.08 21.74 -2.21
C ARG A 616 -10.17 21.91 -3.43
N PRO A 617 -9.35 22.98 -3.48
CA PRO A 617 -8.28 23.06 -4.46
C PRO A 617 -7.34 21.87 -4.27
N ALA A 618 -6.82 21.35 -5.37
CA ALA A 618 -5.92 20.21 -5.31
C ALA A 618 -4.65 20.58 -4.54
N ARG A 619 -4.24 19.72 -3.60
CA ARG A 619 -2.98 19.89 -2.90
C ARG A 619 -1.86 19.37 -3.79
N THR A 620 -0.76 20.08 -3.83
CA THR A 620 0.38 19.72 -4.69
C THR A 620 1.67 19.68 -3.92
N THR A 621 2.57 18.78 -4.33
CA THR A 621 3.96 18.77 -3.89
C THR A 621 4.85 18.55 -5.11
N THR A 622 6.01 19.18 -5.11
CA THR A 622 7.03 19.00 -6.17
C THR A 622 8.24 18.31 -5.56
N VAL A 623 8.84 17.38 -6.30
CA VAL A 623 10.12 16.75 -5.99
C VAL A 623 11.04 16.97 -7.17
N HIS A 624 12.20 17.56 -6.90
CA HIS A 624 13.20 17.77 -7.93
C HIS A 624 13.99 16.48 -8.12
N THR A 625 14.22 16.13 -9.38
CA THR A 625 14.94 14.93 -9.76
C THR A 625 16.01 15.25 -10.79
N ALA A 626 16.94 14.32 -10.97
CA ALA A 626 17.86 14.31 -12.09
C ALA A 626 17.73 12.95 -12.78
N ALA A 627 17.43 12.97 -14.07
CA ALA A 627 17.30 11.76 -14.87
C ALA A 627 18.60 11.51 -15.64
N ALA A 628 18.99 10.25 -15.74
CA ALA A 628 19.95 9.83 -16.75
C ALA A 628 19.22 9.23 -17.94
N LEU A 629 19.43 9.79 -19.12
CA LEU A 629 18.74 9.43 -20.36
C LEU A 629 19.71 8.81 -21.35
N ARG A 630 19.23 7.83 -22.12
CA ARG A 630 19.94 7.24 -23.24
C ARG A 630 19.14 7.45 -24.52
N PHE A 631 19.76 8.03 -25.53
CA PHE A 631 19.19 8.21 -26.87
C PHE A 631 19.98 7.41 -27.90
N THR A 632 19.37 7.15 -29.07
CA THR A 632 20.11 6.53 -30.16
C THR A 632 21.10 7.54 -30.74
N GLY A 633 22.30 7.09 -31.11
CA GLY A 633 23.37 7.98 -31.55
C GLY A 633 23.02 8.78 -32.81
N SER A 634 22.15 8.23 -33.67
CA SER A 634 21.67 8.89 -34.90
C SER A 634 20.80 10.12 -34.63
N GLU A 635 20.22 10.25 -33.44
CA GLU A 635 19.38 11.39 -33.06
C GLU A 635 20.17 12.55 -32.46
N THR A 636 21.43 12.29 -32.14
CA THR A 636 22.29 13.18 -31.38
C THR A 636 23.41 13.81 -32.23
N GLY A 637 23.34 13.67 -33.55
CA GLY A 637 24.27 14.35 -34.46
C GLY A 637 24.09 15.87 -34.42
N GLU A 638 25.20 16.61 -34.59
CA GLU A 638 25.08 18.04 -34.87
C GLU A 638 24.26 18.24 -36.15
N PRO A 639 23.31 19.18 -36.15
CA PRO A 639 22.56 19.46 -37.35
C PRO A 639 23.50 20.00 -38.44
N ALA A 640 23.48 19.34 -39.60
CA ALA A 640 24.08 19.88 -40.82
C ALA A 640 23.51 21.26 -41.17
#